data_AF-A0A2E0UQ25-F1
#
_entry.id   AF-A0A2E0UQ25-F1
#
_cell.length_a   1.000
_cell.length_b   1.000
_cell.length_c   1.000
_cell.angle_alpha   90.00
_cell.angle_beta   90.00
_cell.angle_gamma   90.00
#
_symmetry.space_group_name_H-M   'P 1'
#
loop_
_entity.id
_entity.type
_entity.pdbx_description
1 polymer ?
#
loop_
_entity_poly.entity_id
_entity_poly.type
_entity_poly.pdbx_seq_one_letter_code
_entity_poly.pdbx_strand_id
1 'polypeptide(L)'
;MKNTIPVNFHSHTMFSDGELTPEVLAGHLAAAGVRYTALTDHNSLEGLPRFQEALKKRNVVCISGLELSTQYRGREIHILGYGFDPETPELLATLLSLRQVHDLEVHSIAGSLRKLGANHAGYVNEIEAVSRAQDGVLDLEDGITLLHNAKGLAFLAHPLLYETDPDQLEILISELKERGLDGIEAIYSAYTEEETAMLTQLAEKYDLLVSAGTDFHAMNGLSVNSFAIQMPYEKWSLFRQALFNTANFSINASALQKRAVESKTNGVNKPSKPKHFRRRSYVLRIFLPTLIAITLFLASIWGIILPSFEETLMDRKHEMIRELTNSAYSILASYQRDEENGLFTKEEAQALAINRIESLRYGPEGKDYFWIQDLSPKMIMHPYRADLNGQDLSGFKDPRGVAIFVEFADMVRREGEGYIDYVWQWNDDPQRLEPKESYVKGFEPWGWVIGTGIYIDDVHQEITRLEQSLINTSFIISGAVVILLIFVLQQSLRVEHERQEVVDDLGESTERYHALIESTTEGTVLIVDDRFQYVNPVFLQMTGYTSQQLEFLELSDLLPREADNLPIWEHLNLISNDKIQTGKVFHGFLKQAGGQQLETVITVNPINFAGQRGFILLTKDVSAQSGLLAEQSIFHAAQTVPIGLFRASAARQGALLEMNPATEVFFSQYHESQPTLAQLFSDAAEFDSVMETLINKGEIRNHLIYWITETSTVRYISLSARLVTDEKSHARYIDGVLEDVTAAWKQKTAREALIEKLQASLLFLHEPINRLGRNVVVCNMFTTIQELTRLMTEQNVTASLVASENSAIIGIITDHDLRARVLAENIPLDSPIHTIMSSPLTKISENALIYEALNRMEERGVRHLAVEDQNGKIVNVIDNKSLIQFHRYGPIVLSREISRAETAEVVARHAALAPALAKTLLDSSLRPQHVTNMLAGICDAVTERLIQLAVAELGPPPAPFVFISMGSQGRQEQTLLTDQDNGIIYSPSEHMAPDQVQAYFLKLGAIVCRGLDKAGYTLCAGQVMANNPRWCRSLSDWEAAFVDWIQNPEPQEIINLSIFFDFRPVYGDTDLALDLRHFIHGVLKDETAFFHYFAQNAIQFKPPVRLLGNIYLSGGATEHAGEINLKDAMMPIVSYARLYALKHQLNQTHTVERIKALCERNIILPANRDEMIAAYDVLMQLRLQNQMSAIQAGLSPQNIIHPAKLGYIQQELLKQAFSQISAVQKKISYDFLGGI
;
A
#
# COMPACT_ATOMS: atom_id res chain seq x y z
N MET A 1 16.37 45.79 -9.06
CA MET A 1 16.89 45.02 -7.93
C MET A 1 15.69 44.40 -7.22
N LYS A 2 15.78 43.17 -6.71
CA LYS A 2 14.79 42.74 -5.70
C LYS A 2 15.21 43.47 -4.42
N ASN A 3 14.40 44.43 -3.95
CA ASN A 3 14.75 45.23 -2.77
C ASN A 3 14.60 44.43 -1.46
N THR A 4 13.95 43.27 -1.52
CA THR A 4 13.66 42.41 -0.37
C THR A 4 13.97 40.94 -0.66
N ILE A 5 14.13 40.16 0.40
CA ILE A 5 14.40 38.73 0.37
C ILE A 5 13.45 37.97 1.30
N PRO A 6 12.81 36.87 0.85
CA PRO A 6 11.91 36.08 1.68
C PRO A 6 12.67 35.24 2.70
N VAL A 7 12.43 35.49 3.98
CA VAL A 7 13.06 34.81 5.12
C VAL A 7 12.01 34.41 6.17
N ASN A 8 12.39 33.52 7.08
CA ASN A 8 11.64 33.27 8.30
C ASN A 8 12.54 32.74 9.41
N PHE A 9 12.96 33.60 10.34
CA PHE A 9 13.88 33.27 11.42
C PHE A 9 13.18 33.02 12.76
N HIS A 10 11.85 32.91 12.78
CA HIS A 10 11.09 32.62 14.00
C HIS A 10 9.90 31.71 13.68
N SER A 11 10.02 30.43 14.03
CA SER A 11 8.98 29.42 13.83
C SER A 11 9.17 28.21 14.74
N HIS A 12 8.06 27.56 15.09
CA HIS A 12 7.99 26.48 16.07
C HIS A 12 7.46 25.17 15.47
N THR A 13 7.85 24.06 16.09
CA THR A 13 7.41 22.70 15.74
C THR A 13 6.88 21.96 16.96
N MET A 14 6.39 20.74 16.73
CA MET A 14 5.90 19.86 17.79
C MET A 14 6.94 19.48 18.87
N PHE A 15 8.21 19.83 18.68
CA PHE A 15 9.28 19.63 19.66
C PHE A 15 9.34 20.71 20.75
N SER A 16 8.56 21.78 20.59
CA SER A 16 8.14 22.69 21.67
C SER A 16 6.61 22.74 21.76
N ASP A 17 6.00 23.67 21.03
CA ASP A 17 4.61 24.12 21.14
C ASP A 17 3.95 24.39 19.77
N GLY A 18 4.66 24.17 18.66
CA GLY A 18 4.08 24.15 17.32
C GLY A 18 3.26 22.88 17.03
N GLU A 19 2.35 22.96 16.05
CA GLU A 19 1.49 21.83 15.64
C GLU A 19 2.13 20.96 14.54
N LEU A 20 3.09 21.51 13.80
CA LEU A 20 3.69 20.86 12.64
C LEU A 20 4.94 20.07 13.02
N THR A 21 5.17 18.95 12.32
CA THR A 21 6.47 18.28 12.38
C THR A 21 7.51 19.11 11.63
N PRO A 22 8.82 18.99 11.96
CA PRO A 22 9.88 19.68 11.23
C PRO A 22 9.81 19.50 9.70
N GLU A 23 9.47 18.31 9.22
CA GLU A 23 9.39 18.02 7.78
C GLU A 23 8.23 18.74 7.09
N VAL A 24 7.09 18.86 7.77
CA VAL A 24 5.90 19.53 7.25
C VAL A 24 6.13 21.03 7.23
N LEU A 25 6.66 21.61 8.31
CA LEU A 25 7.03 23.03 8.37
C LEU A 25 8.06 23.38 7.27
N ALA A 26 9.10 22.56 7.09
CA ALA A 26 10.07 22.73 6.02
C ALA A 26 9.43 22.69 4.62
N GLY A 27 8.40 21.85 4.43
CA GLY A 27 7.60 21.81 3.21
C GLY A 27 6.84 23.11 2.94
N HIS A 28 6.20 23.68 3.96
CA HIS A 28 5.45 24.94 3.84
C HIS A 28 6.37 26.15 3.61
N LEU A 29 7.49 26.24 4.32
CA LEU A 29 8.50 27.30 4.11
C LEU A 29 9.03 27.28 2.67
N ALA A 30 9.36 26.10 2.15
CA ALA A 30 9.80 25.95 0.77
C ALA A 30 8.70 26.34 -0.24
N ALA A 31 7.45 25.94 0.00
CA ALA A 31 6.31 26.30 -0.85
C ALA A 31 6.00 27.80 -0.84
N ALA A 32 6.24 28.48 0.27
CA ALA A 32 6.11 29.94 0.42
C ALA A 32 7.27 30.73 -0.21
N GLY A 33 8.29 30.03 -0.71
CA GLY A 33 9.47 30.65 -1.35
C GLY A 33 10.50 31.21 -0.36
N VAL A 34 10.47 30.80 0.92
CA VAL A 34 11.47 31.17 1.92
C VAL A 34 12.85 30.70 1.48
N ARG A 35 13.84 31.60 1.52
CA ARG A 35 15.22 31.29 1.11
C ARG A 35 16.12 30.89 2.28
N TYR A 36 15.97 31.59 3.40
CA TYR A 36 16.75 31.43 4.63
C TYR A 36 15.78 31.33 5.80
N THR A 37 16.03 30.37 6.69
CA THR A 37 15.16 30.12 7.83
C THR A 37 15.94 29.66 9.06
N ALA A 38 15.34 29.82 10.23
CA ALA A 38 15.83 29.26 11.49
C ALA A 38 14.64 28.61 12.22
N LEU A 39 14.84 27.38 12.72
CA LEU A 39 13.90 26.76 13.64
C LEU A 39 14.22 27.26 15.05
N THR A 40 13.25 27.84 15.74
CA THR A 40 13.45 28.49 17.03
C THR A 40 12.54 27.88 18.09
N ASP A 41 12.44 26.54 18.14
CA ASP A 41 11.66 25.83 19.15
C ASP A 41 12.01 26.32 20.57
N HIS A 42 11.00 26.49 21.40
CA HIS A 42 11.18 26.87 22.80
C HIS A 42 12.05 25.87 23.57
N ASN A 43 13.19 26.35 24.07
CA ASN A 43 14.11 25.63 24.96
C ASN A 43 14.52 24.22 24.47
N SER A 44 14.47 23.97 23.15
CA SER A 44 14.67 22.64 22.57
C SER A 44 15.43 22.71 21.24
N LEU A 45 16.34 21.76 21.02
CA LEU A 45 17.05 21.58 19.75
C LEU A 45 16.72 20.23 19.08
N GLU A 46 15.78 19.46 19.64
CA GLU A 46 15.49 18.09 19.17
C GLU A 46 14.94 18.03 17.75
N GLY A 47 14.18 19.06 17.35
CA GLY A 47 13.63 19.19 16.00
C GLY A 47 14.67 19.60 14.95
N LEU A 48 15.78 20.22 15.35
CA LEU A 48 16.73 20.89 14.46
C LEU A 48 17.40 19.93 13.44
N PRO A 49 17.88 18.73 13.80
CA PRO A 49 18.50 17.83 12.82
C PRO A 49 17.52 17.36 11.74
N ARG A 50 16.27 17.04 12.14
CA ARG A 50 15.21 16.63 11.22
C ARG A 50 14.78 17.77 10.30
N PHE A 51 14.70 18.97 10.84
CA PHE A 51 14.40 20.19 10.08
C PHE A 51 15.47 20.47 9.03
N GLN A 52 16.74 20.41 9.41
CA GLN A 52 17.88 20.60 8.50
C GLN A 52 17.89 19.57 7.37
N GLU A 53 17.65 18.29 7.68
CA GLU A 53 17.58 17.24 6.65
C GLU A 53 16.40 17.46 5.67
N ALA A 54 15.25 17.89 6.20
CA ALA A 54 14.06 18.15 5.39
C ALA A 54 14.23 19.36 4.45
N LEU A 55 14.91 20.42 4.91
CA LEU A 55 15.20 21.62 4.12
C LEU A 55 16.28 21.37 3.07
N LYS A 56 17.27 20.51 3.36
CA LYS A 56 18.34 20.15 2.41
C LYS A 56 17.78 19.58 1.09
N LYS A 57 16.69 18.81 1.16
CA LYS A 57 15.99 18.24 -0.02
C LYS A 57 15.16 19.28 -0.80
N ARG A 58 14.97 20.48 -0.24
CA ARG A 58 14.05 21.52 -0.73
C ARG A 58 14.75 22.84 -1.07
N ASN A 59 16.09 22.86 -1.02
CA ASN A 59 16.92 24.00 -1.40
C ASN A 59 16.58 25.28 -0.59
N VAL A 60 16.39 25.13 0.73
CA VAL A 60 16.22 26.24 1.69
C VAL A 60 17.36 26.16 2.71
N VAL A 61 18.01 27.28 3.01
CA VAL A 61 19.17 27.29 3.93
C VAL A 61 18.69 27.45 5.37
N CYS A 62 19.17 26.60 6.26
CA CYS A 62 18.84 26.62 7.69
C CYS A 62 20.00 27.25 8.49
N ILE A 63 19.66 28.17 9.38
CA ILE A 63 20.55 28.69 10.43
C ILE A 63 20.17 27.96 11.73
N SER A 64 21.13 27.66 12.60
CA SER A 64 20.81 27.18 13.95
C SER A 64 20.01 28.26 14.67
N GLY A 65 18.81 27.91 15.11
CA GLY A 65 17.89 28.78 15.84
C GLY A 65 17.49 28.14 17.16
N LEU A 66 17.10 28.99 18.12
CA LEU A 66 16.59 28.60 19.43
C LEU A 66 15.82 29.78 20.03
N GLU A 67 14.66 29.55 20.63
CA GLU A 67 14.04 30.56 21.51
C GLU A 67 14.26 30.14 22.97
N LEU A 68 14.99 30.97 23.72
CA LEU A 68 15.26 30.78 25.14
C LEU A 68 14.26 31.54 25.99
N SER A 69 13.56 30.83 26.87
CA SER A 69 12.79 31.44 27.96
C SER A 69 13.75 31.97 29.03
N THR A 70 13.73 33.27 29.28
CA THR A 70 14.56 33.92 30.30
C THR A 70 13.72 34.76 31.25
N GLN A 71 14.25 35.11 32.43
CA GLN A 71 13.62 36.02 33.38
C GLN A 71 14.35 37.35 33.43
N TYR A 72 13.60 38.45 33.40
CA TYR A 72 14.11 39.79 33.58
C TYR A 72 13.14 40.63 34.42
N ARG A 73 13.61 41.20 35.54
CA ARG A 73 12.78 41.97 36.49
C ARG A 73 11.51 41.25 36.95
N GLY A 74 11.55 39.92 37.05
CA GLY A 74 10.42 39.08 37.48
C GLY A 74 9.35 38.86 36.41
N ARG A 75 9.67 39.11 35.13
CA ARG A 75 8.84 38.78 33.97
C ARG A 75 9.61 37.83 33.05
N GLU A 76 8.89 36.92 32.41
CA GLU A 76 9.46 36.08 31.35
C GLU A 76 9.68 36.93 30.09
N ILE A 77 10.86 36.81 29.50
CA ILE A 77 11.27 37.44 28.25
C ILE A 77 11.99 36.41 27.41
N HIS A 78 11.72 36.39 26.11
CA HIS A 78 12.30 35.43 25.19
C HIS A 78 13.47 36.03 24.41
N ILE A 79 14.55 35.26 24.31
CA ILE A 79 15.74 35.59 23.54
C ILE A 79 15.90 34.58 22.41
N LEU A 80 15.94 35.08 21.18
CA LEU A 80 16.25 34.29 19.99
C LEU A 80 17.77 34.16 19.84
N GLY A 81 18.25 32.93 19.75
CA GLY A 81 19.63 32.60 19.46
C GLY A 81 19.81 32.23 18.00
N TYR A 82 20.82 32.81 17.33
CA TYR A 82 21.15 32.47 15.94
C TYR A 82 22.62 32.13 15.74
N GLY A 83 22.89 31.13 14.89
CA GLY A 83 24.24 30.83 14.41
C GLY A 83 25.21 30.28 15.46
N PHE A 84 24.69 29.79 16.59
CA PHE A 84 25.45 29.11 17.65
C PHE A 84 25.80 27.67 17.25
N ASP A 85 26.78 27.08 17.96
CA ASP A 85 27.13 25.66 17.90
C ASP A 85 26.14 24.82 18.74
N PRO A 86 25.27 24.00 18.12
CA PRO A 86 24.26 23.22 18.82
C PRO A 86 24.85 22.08 19.67
N GLU A 87 26.11 21.71 19.48
CA GLU A 87 26.78 20.66 20.26
C GLU A 87 27.47 21.20 21.53
N THR A 88 27.33 22.50 21.81
CA THR A 88 27.92 23.13 23.01
C THR A 88 27.39 22.46 24.29
N PRO A 89 28.25 21.81 25.11
CA PRO A 89 27.79 21.06 26.28
C PRO A 89 27.04 21.89 27.33
N GLU A 90 27.48 23.13 27.58
CA GLU A 90 26.85 24.08 28.52
C GLU A 90 25.43 24.45 28.07
N LEU A 91 25.22 24.65 26.76
CA LEU A 91 23.91 24.92 26.15
C LEU A 91 22.97 23.72 26.32
N LEU A 92 23.41 22.53 25.93
CA LEU A 92 22.60 21.31 26.04
C LEU A 92 22.21 20.99 27.49
N ALA A 93 23.15 21.14 28.43
CA ALA A 93 22.88 20.95 29.86
C ALA A 93 21.84 21.95 30.39
N THR A 94 21.94 23.23 29.99
CA THR A 94 21.01 24.29 30.41
C THR A 94 19.60 24.07 29.82
N LEU A 95 19.50 23.68 28.55
CA LEU A 95 18.22 23.35 27.90
C LEU A 95 17.52 22.14 28.52
N LEU A 96 18.28 21.13 28.95
CA LEU A 96 17.72 20.00 29.70
C LEU A 96 17.16 20.45 31.06
N SER A 97 17.86 21.35 31.75
CA SER A 97 17.47 21.89 33.04
C SER A 97 16.17 22.71 32.98
N LEU A 98 16.04 23.58 31.96
CA LEU A 98 14.84 24.37 31.72
C LEU A 98 13.60 23.49 31.45
N ARG A 99 13.77 22.37 30.73
CA ARG A 99 12.66 21.46 30.39
C ARG A 99 12.21 20.57 31.56
N GLN A 100 13.12 20.16 32.44
CA GLN A 100 12.79 19.31 33.58
C GLN A 100 11.83 19.97 34.58
N VAL A 101 11.81 21.29 34.68
CA VAL A 101 10.90 22.03 35.58
C VAL A 101 9.52 22.24 34.94
N HIS A 102 9.43 22.43 33.62
CA HIS A 102 8.15 22.51 32.90
C HIS A 102 7.40 21.16 32.83
N ASP A 103 8.10 20.02 32.85
CA ASP A 103 7.50 18.68 32.87
C ASP A 103 6.74 18.36 34.19
N LEU A 104 6.99 19.11 35.27
CA LEU A 104 6.29 18.94 36.55
C LEU A 104 4.95 19.69 36.63
N GLU A 105 4.64 20.61 35.69
CA GLU A 105 3.43 21.45 35.75
C GLU A 105 2.31 21.09 34.75
N VAL A 106 2.44 20.07 33.88
CA VAL A 106 1.38 19.73 32.90
C VAL A 106 0.74 18.36 33.15
N HIS A 107 -0.26 18.32 34.05
CA HIS A 107 -1.20 17.20 34.12
C HIS A 107 -2.34 17.37 33.09
N SER A 108 -2.06 17.13 31.80
CA SER A 108 -3.12 16.98 30.79
C SER A 108 -2.85 15.86 29.79
N ILE A 109 -3.94 15.22 29.34
CA ILE A 109 -3.97 14.05 28.45
C ILE A 109 -3.27 14.31 27.10
N ALA A 110 -3.10 15.58 26.69
CA ALA A 110 -2.34 15.95 25.50
C ALA A 110 -0.82 15.66 25.62
N GLY A 111 -0.27 15.68 26.84
CA GLY A 111 1.15 15.38 27.09
C GLY A 111 1.51 13.91 26.92
N SER A 112 0.55 13.01 27.15
CA SER A 112 0.79 11.56 26.99
C SER A 112 0.87 11.12 25.53
N LEU A 113 0.26 11.87 24.61
CA LEU A 113 0.29 11.57 23.17
C LEU A 113 1.55 12.07 22.45
N ARG A 114 2.29 13.04 23.01
CA ARG A 114 3.60 13.47 22.49
C ARG A 114 4.72 12.45 22.76
N LYS A 115 4.53 11.53 23.72
CA LYS A 115 5.54 10.55 24.13
C LYS A 115 5.76 9.37 23.16
N LEU A 116 4.92 9.22 22.13
CA LEU A 116 4.97 8.08 21.21
C LEU A 116 5.87 8.29 19.96
N GLY A 117 6.53 9.44 19.84
CA GLY A 117 7.48 9.73 18.74
C GLY A 117 8.97 9.58 19.09
N ALA A 118 9.33 9.38 20.36
CA ALA A 118 10.71 9.40 20.82
C ALA A 118 11.26 7.99 21.06
N ASN A 119 11.59 7.28 19.97
CA ASN A 119 12.46 6.10 20.02
C ASN A 119 13.78 6.40 19.31
N HIS A 120 14.63 7.18 19.97
CA HIS A 120 16.09 7.23 19.75
C HIS A 120 16.81 7.50 21.07
N ALA A 121 16.66 6.56 22.02
CA ALA A 121 17.56 6.49 23.18
C ALA A 121 18.92 5.97 22.70
N GLY A 122 19.78 6.87 22.24
CA GLY A 122 21.08 6.45 21.75
C GLY A 122 22.03 7.58 21.43
N TYR A 123 22.20 8.58 22.29
CA TYR A 123 23.41 9.42 22.34
C TYR A 123 23.36 10.37 23.55
N VAL A 124 23.55 9.88 24.78
CA VAL A 124 23.99 10.73 25.90
C VAL A 124 24.89 9.88 26.81
N ASN A 125 26.20 9.92 26.56
CA ASN A 125 27.17 9.58 27.58
C ASN A 125 27.44 10.85 28.40
N GLU A 126 27.41 10.73 29.72
CA GLU A 126 28.08 11.57 30.73
C GLU A 126 28.45 13.01 30.27
N ILE A 127 27.52 13.95 30.41
CA ILE A 127 27.86 15.39 30.33
C ILE A 127 28.23 15.84 31.74
N GLU A 128 29.53 16.04 32.01
CA GLU A 128 30.07 16.64 33.24
C GLU A 128 29.90 18.17 33.32
N ALA A 129 29.14 18.80 32.41
CA ALA A 129 28.99 20.26 32.32
C ALA A 129 27.92 20.80 33.30
N VAL A 130 28.22 21.94 33.92
CA VAL A 130 27.33 22.62 34.88
C VAL A 130 26.29 23.47 34.12
N SER A 131 25.00 23.26 34.41
CA SER A 131 23.87 24.06 33.88
C SER A 131 23.84 25.47 34.49
N ARG A 132 23.48 26.48 33.69
CA ARG A 132 23.20 27.86 34.15
C ARG A 132 21.80 28.06 34.71
N ALA A 133 20.89 27.12 34.46
CA ALA A 133 19.51 27.16 34.93
C ALA A 133 19.26 26.12 36.02
N GLN A 134 19.99 26.18 37.14
CA GLN A 134 20.03 25.12 38.16
C GLN A 134 18.65 24.79 38.77
N ASP A 135 17.73 25.77 38.81
CA ASP A 135 16.35 25.60 39.30
C ASP A 135 15.30 25.66 38.16
N GLY A 136 15.72 25.43 36.92
CA GLY A 136 14.86 25.55 35.73
C GLY A 136 14.45 26.98 35.39
N VAL A 137 15.09 27.97 36.01
CA VAL A 137 14.95 29.40 35.69
C VAL A 137 16.29 29.89 35.16
N LEU A 138 16.26 30.61 34.03
CA LEU A 138 17.43 31.23 33.41
C LEU A 138 17.28 32.75 33.46
N ASP A 139 18.23 33.46 34.07
CA ASP A 139 18.26 34.92 34.01
C ASP A 139 18.63 35.38 32.59
N LEU A 140 18.09 36.53 32.16
CA LEU A 140 18.33 37.06 30.81
C LEU A 140 19.83 37.27 30.51
N GLU A 141 20.61 37.75 31.48
CA GLU A 141 22.05 37.99 31.28
C GLU A 141 22.81 36.67 31.08
N ASP A 142 22.41 35.64 31.83
CA ASP A 142 22.92 34.28 31.66
C ASP A 142 22.50 33.67 30.33
N GLY A 143 21.29 33.97 29.83
CA GLY A 143 20.80 33.52 28.52
C GLY A 143 21.60 34.12 27.36
N ILE A 144 21.88 35.43 27.39
CA ILE A 144 22.74 36.10 26.40
C ILE A 144 24.16 35.50 26.46
N THR A 145 24.71 35.37 27.67
CA THR A 145 26.04 34.80 27.89
C THR A 145 26.13 33.36 27.37
N LEU A 146 25.08 32.56 27.57
CA LEU A 146 25.01 31.18 27.10
C LEU A 146 25.09 31.11 25.57
N LEU A 147 24.35 31.96 24.87
CA LEU A 147 24.38 32.03 23.40
C LEU A 147 25.74 32.51 22.89
N HIS A 148 26.35 33.51 23.52
CA HIS A 148 27.70 33.98 23.17
C HIS A 148 28.80 32.95 23.46
N ASN A 149 28.67 32.17 24.53
CA ASN A 149 29.58 31.05 24.84
C ASN A 149 29.48 29.96 23.77
N ALA A 150 28.25 29.66 23.32
CA ALA A 150 27.97 28.83 22.16
C ALA A 150 28.30 29.52 20.82
N LYS A 151 28.90 30.72 20.87
CA LYS A 151 29.37 31.53 19.74
C LYS A 151 28.27 31.97 18.78
N GLY A 152 27.02 32.01 19.23
CA GLY A 152 25.91 32.59 18.48
C GLY A 152 25.65 34.05 18.83
N LEU A 153 24.59 34.59 18.22
CA LEU A 153 24.08 35.94 18.43
C LEU A 153 22.77 35.88 19.22
N ALA A 154 22.53 36.87 20.08
CA ALA A 154 21.35 36.99 20.92
C ALA A 154 20.44 38.14 20.47
N PHE A 155 19.17 37.84 20.21
CA PHE A 155 18.16 38.78 19.73
C PHE A 155 16.96 38.82 20.67
N LEU A 156 16.40 40.01 20.91
CA LEU A 156 15.13 40.11 21.64
C LEU A 156 13.99 39.70 20.70
N ALA A 157 13.25 38.64 21.08
CA ALA A 157 12.06 38.21 20.35
C ALA A 157 10.94 39.23 20.55
N HIS A 158 10.08 39.45 19.54
CA HIS A 158 8.83 40.23 19.63
C HIS A 158 8.79 41.38 20.69
N PRO A 159 9.65 42.42 20.58
CA PRO A 159 9.84 43.43 21.64
C PRO A 159 8.58 44.15 22.14
N LEU A 160 7.58 44.35 21.26
CA LEU A 160 6.34 45.07 21.59
C LEU A 160 5.38 44.26 22.47
N LEU A 161 5.61 42.95 22.66
CA LEU A 161 4.85 42.17 23.64
C LEU A 161 5.23 42.53 25.09
N TYR A 162 6.44 43.04 25.31
CA TYR A 162 6.92 43.39 26.66
C TYR A 162 6.66 44.84 27.03
N GLU A 163 6.80 45.75 26.05
CA GLU A 163 6.57 47.19 26.25
C GLU A 163 6.04 47.84 24.97
N THR A 164 4.94 48.57 25.10
CA THR A 164 4.25 49.22 23.98
C THR A 164 4.49 50.73 23.95
N ASP A 165 4.93 51.33 25.06
CA ASP A 165 5.33 52.73 25.13
C ASP A 165 6.73 52.91 24.51
N PRO A 166 6.87 53.66 23.39
CA PRO A 166 8.16 53.81 22.69
C PRO A 166 9.30 54.32 23.57
N ASP A 167 9.00 55.21 24.53
CA ASP A 167 10.02 55.78 25.42
C ASP A 167 10.53 54.73 26.42
N GLN A 168 9.64 53.88 26.96
CA GLN A 168 10.01 52.79 27.87
C GLN A 168 10.67 51.62 27.12
N LEU A 169 10.24 51.36 25.89
CA LEU A 169 10.84 50.35 25.02
C LEU A 169 12.28 50.72 24.63
N GLU A 170 12.53 52.00 24.34
CA GLU A 170 13.88 52.51 24.11
C GLU A 170 14.79 52.31 25.34
N ILE A 171 14.27 52.59 26.55
CA ILE A 171 15.00 52.34 27.80
C ILE A 171 15.34 50.85 27.93
N LEU A 172 14.36 49.96 27.72
CA LEU A 172 14.57 48.51 27.79
C LEU A 172 15.64 48.05 26.79
N ILE A 173 15.54 48.47 25.53
CA ILE A 173 16.49 48.06 24.49
C ILE A 173 17.90 48.60 24.77
N SER A 174 18.02 49.85 25.26
CA SER A 174 19.30 50.41 25.69
C SER A 174 19.90 49.59 26.83
N GLU A 175 19.10 49.22 27.84
CA GLU A 175 19.54 48.40 28.96
C GLU A 175 19.99 46.99 28.53
N LEU A 176 19.29 46.37 27.58
CA LEU A 176 19.66 45.05 27.06
C LEU A 176 20.90 45.11 26.16
N LYS A 177 21.07 46.19 25.39
CA LYS A 177 22.29 46.43 24.60
C LYS A 177 23.53 46.49 25.49
N GLU A 178 23.45 47.21 26.62
CA GLU A 178 24.55 47.26 27.60
C GLU A 178 24.92 45.89 28.19
N ARG A 179 23.97 44.93 28.17
CA ARG A 179 24.13 43.55 28.63
C ARG A 179 24.55 42.57 27.53
N GLY A 180 24.88 43.07 26.34
CA GLY A 180 25.41 42.25 25.24
C GLY A 180 24.38 41.80 24.20
N LEU A 181 23.19 42.39 24.15
CA LEU A 181 22.24 42.09 23.08
C LEU A 181 22.81 42.46 21.69
N ASP A 182 22.71 41.54 20.72
CA ASP A 182 23.24 41.72 19.36
C ASP A 182 22.19 42.29 18.40
N GLY A 183 20.92 42.00 18.62
CA GLY A 183 19.84 42.48 17.76
C GLY A 183 18.44 42.38 18.35
N ILE A 184 17.45 42.76 17.55
CA ILE A 184 16.02 42.69 17.90
C ILE A 184 15.20 42.17 16.72
N GLU A 185 14.08 41.50 17.00
CA GLU A 185 13.09 41.13 16.01
C GLU A 185 12.21 42.34 15.66
N ALA A 186 12.65 43.13 14.68
CA ALA A 186 11.95 44.34 14.25
C ALA A 186 10.93 44.09 13.13
N ILE A 187 11.08 43.01 12.35
CA ILE A 187 10.18 42.66 11.24
C ILE A 187 9.38 41.41 11.62
N TYR A 188 8.22 41.62 12.23
CA TYR A 188 7.39 40.56 12.78
C TYR A 188 6.02 40.55 12.11
N SER A 189 5.45 39.37 11.88
CA SER A 189 4.20 39.22 11.11
C SER A 189 3.00 40.00 11.68
N ALA A 190 2.96 40.19 13.01
CA ALA A 190 1.89 40.94 13.68
C ALA A 190 2.12 42.45 13.76
N TYR A 191 3.30 42.96 13.36
CA TYR A 191 3.60 44.39 13.44
C TYR A 191 3.12 45.14 12.21
N THR A 192 2.67 46.37 12.44
CA THR A 192 2.35 47.34 11.39
C THR A 192 3.64 47.89 10.75
N GLU A 193 3.50 48.52 9.58
CA GLU A 193 4.64 49.18 8.93
C GLU A 193 5.25 50.31 9.80
N GLU A 194 4.42 51.01 10.59
CA GLU A 194 4.88 52.06 11.50
C GLU A 194 5.69 51.49 12.67
N GLU A 195 5.23 50.40 13.27
CA GLU A 195 5.94 49.68 14.34
C GLU A 195 7.26 49.08 13.84
N THR A 196 7.25 48.48 12.65
CA THR A 196 8.44 47.94 11.99
C THR A 196 9.47 49.05 11.72
N ALA A 197 9.03 50.21 11.23
CA ALA A 197 9.90 51.35 10.97
C ALA A 197 10.51 51.91 12.27
N MET A 198 9.70 52.05 13.32
CA MET A 198 10.13 52.52 14.63
C MET A 198 11.18 51.58 15.26
N LEU A 199 10.93 50.27 15.29
CA LEU A 199 11.89 49.28 15.80
C LEU A 199 13.16 49.23 14.94
N THR A 200 13.05 49.35 13.61
CA THR A 200 14.21 49.39 12.72
C THR A 200 15.07 50.63 12.97
N GLN A 201 14.45 51.79 13.19
CA GLN A 201 15.15 53.03 13.54
C GLN A 201 15.83 52.93 14.92
N LEU A 202 15.17 52.27 15.87
CA LEU A 202 15.73 52.03 17.19
C LEU A 202 16.92 51.07 17.12
N ALA A 203 16.83 50.02 16.31
CA ALA A 203 17.94 49.12 16.05
C ALA A 203 19.16 49.86 15.46
N GLU A 204 18.94 50.75 14.48
CA GLU A 204 20.00 51.60 13.92
C GLU A 204 20.61 52.55 14.95
N LYS A 205 19.79 53.17 15.80
CA LYS A 205 20.25 54.10 16.85
C LYS A 205 21.22 53.44 17.84
N TYR A 206 20.99 52.17 18.17
CA TYR A 206 21.76 51.42 19.16
C TYR A 206 22.74 50.40 18.56
N ASP A 207 22.97 50.45 17.24
CA ASP A 207 23.85 49.52 16.51
C ASP A 207 23.48 48.05 16.81
N LEU A 208 22.19 47.74 16.66
CA LEU A 208 21.58 46.42 16.82
C LEU A 208 21.19 45.86 15.45
N LEU A 209 21.34 44.55 15.29
CA LEU A 209 20.91 43.83 14.10
C LEU A 209 19.39 43.64 14.09
N VAL A 210 18.83 43.47 12.90
CA VAL A 210 17.38 43.23 12.69
C VAL A 210 17.16 41.77 12.28
N SER A 211 16.27 41.07 13.01
CA SER A 211 15.72 39.77 12.62
C SER A 211 14.30 39.90 12.05
N ALA A 212 13.84 38.86 11.36
CA ALA A 212 12.54 38.79 10.72
C ALA A 212 11.89 37.41 10.87
N GLY A 213 10.69 37.34 11.45
CA GLY A 213 10.09 36.08 11.88
C GLY A 213 8.57 36.09 11.96
N THR A 214 7.95 34.94 11.66
CA THR A 214 6.49 34.80 11.66
C THR A 214 5.90 34.41 13.00
N ASP A 215 6.70 33.74 13.83
CA ASP A 215 6.31 33.13 15.09
C ASP A 215 5.14 32.15 14.94
N PHE A 216 5.29 31.30 13.93
CA PHE A 216 4.26 30.35 13.53
C PHE A 216 4.17 29.17 14.51
N HIS A 217 2.96 28.91 15.01
CA HIS A 217 2.63 27.80 15.89
C HIS A 217 1.56 26.84 15.34
N ALA A 218 0.53 27.33 14.64
CA ALA A 218 -0.66 26.55 14.27
C ALA A 218 -1.33 27.00 12.95
N MET A 219 -2.00 26.07 12.26
CA MET A 219 -2.71 26.35 11.00
C MET A 219 -4.14 26.89 11.22
N ASN A 220 -4.28 28.08 11.80
CA ASN A 220 -5.58 28.74 11.99
C ASN A 220 -6.07 29.47 10.73
N GLY A 221 -6.35 28.74 9.64
CA GLY A 221 -6.94 29.31 8.42
C GLY A 221 -6.00 30.17 7.56
N LEU A 222 -4.70 30.09 7.80
CA LEU A 222 -3.66 30.86 7.09
C LEU A 222 -3.36 30.29 5.70
N SER A 223 -3.14 31.17 4.72
CA SER A 223 -2.73 30.81 3.36
C SER A 223 -1.23 30.46 3.28
N VAL A 224 -0.81 29.65 2.29
CA VAL A 224 0.60 29.23 2.12
C VAL A 224 1.60 30.41 2.09
N ASN A 225 1.19 31.61 1.69
CA ASN A 225 2.04 32.80 1.65
C ASN A 225 2.37 33.39 3.04
N SER A 226 1.71 32.96 4.11
CA SER A 226 1.93 33.50 5.47
C SER A 226 3.24 33.03 6.11
N PHE A 227 3.94 32.07 5.52
CA PHE A 227 5.17 31.49 6.05
C PHE A 227 6.45 32.25 5.67
N ALA A 228 6.35 33.28 4.81
CA ALA A 228 7.49 34.04 4.31
C ALA A 228 7.37 35.53 4.66
N ILE A 229 8.45 36.12 5.18
CA ILE A 229 8.56 37.56 5.47
C ILE A 229 9.56 38.22 4.53
N GLN A 230 9.20 39.38 3.99
CA GLN A 230 10.06 40.15 3.10
C GLN A 230 11.01 41.04 3.92
N MET A 231 12.26 40.62 4.05
CA MET A 231 13.30 41.40 4.72
C MET A 231 14.05 42.29 3.72
N PRO A 232 14.30 43.58 4.00
CA PRO A 232 15.15 44.42 3.14
C PRO A 232 16.56 43.82 2.96
N TYR A 233 17.07 43.81 1.73
CA TYR A 233 18.33 43.16 1.41
C TYR A 233 19.53 43.72 2.21
N GLU A 234 19.53 45.04 2.47
CA GLU A 234 20.57 45.69 3.28
C GLU A 234 20.63 45.13 4.71
N LYS A 235 19.46 44.95 5.35
CA LYS A 235 19.36 44.38 6.70
C LYS A 235 19.76 42.91 6.70
N TRP A 236 19.30 42.14 5.70
CA TRP A 236 19.74 40.76 5.51
C TRP A 236 21.26 40.66 5.35
N SER A 237 21.88 41.55 4.56
CA SER A 237 23.33 41.54 4.36
C SER A 237 24.11 41.78 5.65
N LEU A 238 23.66 42.71 6.50
CA LEU A 238 24.25 42.97 7.82
C LEU A 238 24.09 41.76 8.76
N PHE A 239 22.89 41.19 8.81
CA PHE A 239 22.58 39.99 9.60
C PHE A 239 23.45 38.79 9.15
N ARG A 240 23.52 38.53 7.84
CA ARG A 240 24.37 37.50 7.23
C ARG A 240 25.85 37.70 7.56
N GLN A 241 26.35 38.94 7.47
CA GLN A 241 27.75 39.23 7.74
C GLN A 241 28.10 39.01 9.22
N ALA A 242 27.18 39.33 10.13
CA ALA A 242 27.33 38.99 11.55
C ALA A 242 27.37 37.48 11.78
N LEU A 243 26.53 36.70 11.10
CA LEU A 243 26.57 35.23 11.16
C LEU A 243 27.90 34.66 10.67
N PHE A 244 28.53 35.25 9.64
CA PHE A 244 29.84 34.77 9.17
C PHE A 244 30.97 34.91 10.21
N ASN A 245 30.79 35.75 11.22
CA ASN A 245 31.72 35.91 12.33
C ASN A 245 31.46 34.94 13.51
N THR A 246 30.41 34.11 13.45
CA THR A 246 30.14 33.08 14.46
C THR A 246 30.99 31.83 14.27
N ALA A 247 31.04 30.93 15.27
CA ALA A 247 31.90 29.74 15.21
C ALA A 247 31.52 28.75 14.09
N ASN A 248 30.24 28.70 13.70
CA ASN A 248 29.78 27.83 12.60
C ASN A 248 30.33 28.23 11.23
N PHE A 249 30.85 29.46 11.06
CA PHE A 249 31.26 30.00 9.77
C PHE A 249 32.72 30.51 9.71
N SER A 250 33.39 30.62 10.86
CA SER A 250 34.78 31.12 10.94
C SER A 250 35.81 29.98 10.89
N ILE A 251 36.81 30.09 9.99
CA ILE A 251 38.04 29.28 10.05
C ILE A 251 39.25 30.21 10.19
N ASN A 252 40.05 29.95 11.23
CA ASN A 252 41.42 30.44 11.37
C ASN A 252 42.25 30.11 10.10
N ALA A 253 42.68 31.14 9.37
CA ALA A 253 43.52 31.02 8.16
C ALA A 253 44.81 30.19 8.36
N SER A 254 45.25 29.98 9.61
CA SER A 254 46.42 29.14 9.95
C SER A 254 46.19 27.63 9.82
N ALA A 255 44.93 27.15 9.85
CA ALA A 255 44.61 25.72 9.75
C ALA A 255 44.70 25.19 8.32
N LEU A 256 44.41 26.02 7.31
CA LEU A 256 44.54 25.67 5.89
C LEU A 256 46.00 25.53 5.46
N GLN A 257 46.90 26.32 6.05
CA GLN A 257 48.33 26.28 5.74
C GLN A 257 49.07 25.13 6.46
N LYS A 258 48.65 24.74 7.67
CA LYS A 258 49.18 23.56 8.37
C LYS A 258 48.74 22.23 7.74
N ARG A 259 47.48 22.12 7.31
CA ARG A 259 46.98 20.90 6.62
C ARG A 259 47.63 20.66 5.26
N ALA A 260 48.00 21.71 4.52
CA ALA A 260 48.71 21.59 3.24
C ALA A 260 50.18 21.13 3.41
N VAL A 261 50.81 21.40 4.57
CA VAL A 261 52.21 21.03 4.83
C VAL A 261 52.34 19.69 5.55
N GLU A 262 51.41 19.33 6.45
CA GLU A 262 51.41 18.01 7.12
C GLU A 262 50.88 16.87 6.22
N SER A 263 50.12 17.19 5.17
CA SER A 263 49.61 16.24 4.16
C SER A 263 50.68 15.64 3.24
N LYS A 264 51.93 16.14 3.25
CA LYS A 264 53.02 15.58 2.43
C LYS A 264 53.95 14.62 3.18
N THR A 265 53.83 14.49 4.51
CA THR A 265 54.79 13.71 5.30
C THR A 265 54.18 12.77 6.33
N ASN A 266 52.88 12.82 6.60
CA ASN A 266 52.22 11.80 7.40
C ASN A 266 50.96 11.31 6.68
N GLY A 267 50.90 9.99 6.44
CA GLY A 267 49.74 9.31 5.92
C GLY A 267 48.49 9.76 6.67
N VAL A 268 47.50 10.20 5.89
CA VAL A 268 46.21 10.70 6.34
C VAL A 268 45.71 9.84 7.49
N ASN A 269 45.51 10.45 8.65
CA ASN A 269 44.73 9.84 9.73
C ASN A 269 43.38 9.48 9.14
N LYS A 270 43.17 8.18 8.94
CA LYS A 270 41.89 7.61 8.55
C LYS A 270 40.81 8.22 9.44
N PRO A 271 39.66 8.67 8.88
CA PRO A 271 38.49 8.92 9.71
C PRO A 271 38.29 7.69 10.59
N SER A 272 37.96 7.89 11.87
CA SER A 272 37.82 6.82 12.84
C SER A 272 37.10 5.65 12.18
N LYS A 273 37.82 4.56 11.92
CA LYS A 273 37.23 3.38 11.29
C LYS A 273 35.94 3.09 12.05
N PRO A 274 34.79 2.88 11.38
CA PRO A 274 33.63 2.34 12.08
C PRO A 274 34.13 1.11 12.85
N LYS A 275 33.91 1.10 14.17
CA LYS A 275 34.45 0.08 15.08
C LYS A 275 34.30 -1.27 14.40
N HIS A 276 35.43 -1.92 14.08
CA HIS A 276 35.44 -3.24 13.44
C HIS A 276 34.37 -4.10 14.11
N PHE A 277 33.42 -4.59 13.30
CA PHE A 277 32.37 -5.49 13.75
C PHE A 277 33.01 -6.62 14.57
N ARG A 278 32.86 -6.56 15.90
CA ARG A 278 33.36 -7.59 16.80
C ARG A 278 32.42 -8.78 16.66
N ARG A 279 32.66 -9.61 15.63
CA ARG A 279 31.88 -10.81 15.29
C ARG A 279 31.52 -11.65 16.52
N ARG A 280 32.43 -11.74 17.50
CA ARG A 280 32.19 -12.42 18.79
C ARG A 280 31.10 -11.78 19.64
N SER A 281 31.06 -10.45 19.83
CA SER A 281 30.06 -9.83 20.72
C SER A 281 28.67 -9.78 20.09
N TYR A 282 28.59 -9.67 18.76
CA TYR A 282 27.33 -9.72 18.03
C TYR A 282 26.72 -11.12 18.04
N VAL A 283 27.54 -12.15 17.78
CA VAL A 283 27.12 -13.57 17.90
C VAL A 283 26.67 -13.88 19.32
N LEU A 284 27.42 -13.47 20.35
CA LEU A 284 27.04 -13.71 21.75
C LEU A 284 25.72 -13.03 22.15
N ARG A 285 25.43 -11.83 21.66
CA ARG A 285 24.17 -11.12 21.96
C ARG A 285 22.93 -11.78 21.34
N ILE A 286 23.09 -12.51 20.24
CA ILE A 286 21.98 -13.20 19.57
C ILE A 286 21.81 -14.63 20.10
N PHE A 287 22.91 -15.35 20.32
CA PHE A 287 22.85 -16.75 20.73
C PHE A 287 22.51 -16.94 22.21
N LEU A 288 23.05 -16.11 23.10
CA LEU A 288 22.93 -16.34 24.54
C LEU A 288 21.48 -16.22 25.05
N PRO A 289 20.70 -15.17 24.69
CA PRO A 289 19.30 -15.09 25.12
C PRO A 289 18.45 -16.23 24.56
N THR A 290 18.74 -16.64 23.32
CA THR A 290 17.97 -17.69 22.64
C THR A 290 18.28 -19.08 23.19
N LEU A 291 19.55 -19.34 23.53
CA LEU A 291 19.93 -20.58 24.21
C LEU A 291 19.27 -20.68 25.58
N ILE A 292 19.26 -19.57 26.35
CA ILE A 292 18.56 -19.50 27.64
C ILE A 292 17.07 -19.74 27.45
N ALA A 293 16.43 -19.14 26.44
CA ALA A 293 15.01 -19.34 26.15
C ALA A 293 14.68 -20.80 25.80
N ILE A 294 15.50 -21.46 24.99
CA ILE A 294 15.34 -22.89 24.66
C ILE A 294 15.51 -23.74 25.92
N THR A 295 16.52 -23.46 26.75
CA THR A 295 16.72 -24.18 28.01
C THR A 295 15.55 -23.99 28.98
N LEU A 296 15.03 -22.77 29.11
CA LEU A 296 13.86 -22.48 29.94
C LEU A 296 12.60 -23.16 29.40
N PHE A 297 12.40 -23.17 28.09
CA PHE A 297 11.29 -23.85 27.44
C PHE A 297 11.33 -25.35 27.70
N LEU A 298 12.48 -26.00 27.47
CA LEU A 298 12.65 -27.41 27.78
C LEU A 298 12.46 -27.69 29.28
N ALA A 299 13.03 -26.86 30.16
CA ALA A 299 12.82 -27.00 31.60
C ALA A 299 11.34 -26.86 32.01
N SER A 300 10.58 -25.96 31.37
CA SER A 300 9.15 -25.79 31.65
C SER A 300 8.31 -26.99 31.21
N ILE A 301 8.67 -27.63 30.09
CA ILE A 301 7.98 -28.83 29.62
C ILE A 301 8.13 -29.96 30.64
N TRP A 302 9.37 -30.25 31.04
CA TRP A 302 9.66 -31.35 31.95
C TRP A 302 9.29 -31.07 33.40
N GLY A 303 9.39 -29.81 33.84
CA GLY A 303 9.17 -29.43 35.23
C GLY A 303 7.73 -29.01 35.56
N ILE A 304 6.92 -28.64 34.57
CA ILE A 304 5.58 -28.07 34.79
C ILE A 304 4.53 -28.75 33.92
N ILE A 305 4.73 -28.78 32.60
CA ILE A 305 3.68 -29.21 31.67
C ILE A 305 3.42 -30.71 31.76
N LEU A 306 4.48 -31.54 31.77
CA LEU A 306 4.33 -33.00 31.80
C LEU A 306 3.65 -33.50 33.08
N PRO A 307 4.10 -33.09 34.30
CA PRO A 307 3.45 -33.53 35.53
C PRO A 307 1.99 -33.05 35.64
N SER A 308 1.71 -31.80 35.24
CA SER A 308 0.35 -31.26 35.27
C SER A 308 -0.58 -32.00 34.31
N PHE A 309 -0.07 -32.45 33.17
CA PHE A 309 -0.85 -33.17 32.17
C PHE A 309 -1.20 -34.59 32.63
N GLU A 310 -0.25 -35.29 33.27
CA GLU A 310 -0.48 -36.61 33.87
C GLU A 310 -1.59 -36.56 34.94
N GLU A 311 -1.51 -35.59 35.85
CA GLU A 311 -2.51 -35.38 36.90
C GLU A 311 -3.90 -35.07 36.30
N THR A 312 -3.96 -34.16 35.31
CA THR A 312 -5.22 -33.78 34.65
C THR A 312 -5.86 -34.94 33.89
N LEU A 313 -5.06 -35.83 33.28
CA LEU A 313 -5.59 -36.98 32.55
C LEU A 313 -6.20 -38.02 33.49
N MET A 314 -5.56 -38.27 34.63
CA MET A 314 -6.08 -39.17 35.66
C MET A 314 -7.41 -38.64 36.21
N ASP A 315 -7.47 -37.34 36.56
CA ASP A 315 -8.68 -36.69 37.05
C ASP A 315 -9.85 -36.82 36.05
N ARG A 316 -9.58 -36.63 34.75
CA ARG A 316 -10.60 -36.81 33.70
C ARG A 316 -11.11 -38.24 33.62
N LYS A 317 -10.23 -39.24 33.76
CA LYS A 317 -10.63 -40.65 33.73
C LYS A 317 -11.45 -41.02 34.97
N HIS A 318 -11.13 -40.44 36.13
CA HIS A 318 -11.94 -40.54 37.36
C HIS A 318 -13.34 -39.96 37.15
N GLU A 319 -13.44 -38.72 36.66
CA GLU A 319 -14.73 -38.10 36.38
C GLU A 319 -15.56 -38.91 35.38
N MET A 320 -14.93 -39.46 34.34
CA MET A 320 -15.59 -40.30 33.35
C MET A 320 -16.26 -41.54 33.99
N ILE A 321 -15.53 -42.32 34.80
CA ILE A 321 -16.12 -43.52 35.43
C ILE A 321 -17.18 -43.17 36.48
N ARG A 322 -17.06 -42.02 37.14
CA ARG A 322 -18.10 -41.49 38.02
C ARG A 322 -19.38 -41.19 37.25
N GLU A 323 -19.30 -40.44 36.15
CA GLU A 323 -20.48 -40.08 35.35
C GLU A 323 -21.12 -41.29 34.64
N LEU A 324 -20.29 -42.24 34.20
CA LEU A 324 -20.77 -43.52 33.67
C LEU A 324 -21.53 -44.32 34.73
N THR A 325 -21.01 -44.37 35.96
CA THR A 325 -21.69 -45.02 37.09
C THR A 325 -22.99 -44.29 37.45
N ASN A 326 -23.03 -42.95 37.41
CA ASN A 326 -24.26 -42.17 37.60
C ASN A 326 -25.30 -42.44 36.52
N SER A 327 -24.86 -42.67 35.28
CA SER A 327 -25.74 -43.06 34.18
C SER A 327 -26.36 -44.44 34.40
N ALA A 328 -25.56 -45.42 34.84
CA ALA A 328 -26.06 -46.74 35.19
C ALA A 328 -26.96 -46.72 36.44
N TYR A 329 -26.62 -45.89 37.44
CA TYR A 329 -27.48 -45.61 38.59
C TYR A 329 -28.85 -45.06 38.18
N SER A 330 -28.89 -44.15 37.21
CA SER A 330 -30.15 -43.58 36.71
C SER A 330 -31.05 -44.63 36.04
N ILE A 331 -30.45 -45.65 35.42
CA ILE A 331 -31.18 -46.80 34.89
C ILE A 331 -31.81 -47.61 36.03
N LEU A 332 -31.06 -47.91 37.10
CA LEU A 332 -31.60 -48.56 38.31
C LEU A 332 -32.77 -47.76 38.90
N ALA A 333 -32.60 -46.44 39.06
CA ALA A 333 -33.60 -45.54 39.60
C ALA A 333 -34.88 -45.47 38.74
N SER A 334 -34.77 -45.59 37.42
CA SER A 334 -35.94 -45.64 36.54
C SER A 334 -36.77 -46.89 36.79
N TYR A 335 -36.15 -48.07 36.86
CA TYR A 335 -36.86 -49.32 37.10
C TYR A 335 -37.42 -49.42 38.52
N GLN A 336 -36.73 -48.84 39.51
CA GLN A 336 -37.23 -48.73 40.87
C GLN A 336 -38.47 -47.82 40.96
N ARG A 337 -38.54 -46.75 40.16
CA ARG A 337 -39.74 -45.92 40.07
C ARG A 337 -40.91 -46.67 39.43
N ASP A 338 -40.64 -47.52 38.44
CA ASP A 338 -41.66 -48.38 37.81
C ASP A 338 -42.18 -49.45 38.79
N GLU A 339 -41.31 -49.97 39.67
CA GLU A 339 -41.70 -50.80 40.83
C GLU A 339 -42.63 -50.03 41.79
N GLU A 340 -42.26 -48.82 42.22
CA GLU A 340 -43.09 -47.99 43.11
C GLU A 340 -44.45 -47.63 42.51
N ASN A 341 -44.51 -47.42 41.20
CA ASN A 341 -45.73 -47.15 40.46
C ASN A 341 -46.59 -48.41 40.22
N GLY A 342 -46.12 -49.59 40.64
CA GLY A 342 -46.83 -50.87 40.49
C GLY A 342 -46.86 -51.41 39.06
N LEU A 343 -45.98 -50.92 38.17
CA LEU A 343 -45.85 -51.43 36.79
C LEU A 343 -45.15 -52.80 36.75
N PHE A 344 -44.22 -53.04 37.68
CA PHE A 344 -43.48 -54.28 37.83
C PHE A 344 -43.41 -54.70 39.30
N THR A 345 -43.30 -56.00 39.56
CA THR A 345 -42.87 -56.47 40.89
C THR A 345 -41.40 -56.12 41.11
N LYS A 346 -40.95 -56.11 42.37
CA LYS A 346 -39.54 -55.86 42.72
C LYS A 346 -38.61 -56.80 41.97
N GLU A 347 -38.95 -58.08 41.91
CA GLU A 347 -38.17 -59.12 41.23
C GLU A 347 -38.13 -58.90 39.71
N GLU A 348 -39.26 -58.48 39.10
CA GLU A 348 -39.33 -58.16 37.67
C GLU A 348 -38.52 -56.91 37.31
N ALA A 349 -38.63 -55.83 38.10
CA ALA A 349 -37.89 -54.59 37.92
C ALA A 349 -36.38 -54.82 38.06
N GLN A 350 -35.96 -55.59 39.07
CA GLN A 350 -34.57 -55.98 39.29
C GLN A 350 -34.02 -56.80 38.11
N ALA A 351 -34.78 -57.79 37.60
CA ALA A 351 -34.36 -58.61 36.48
C ALA A 351 -34.18 -57.80 35.18
N LEU A 352 -35.09 -56.87 34.90
CA LEU A 352 -35.00 -55.97 33.74
C LEU A 352 -33.82 -55.00 33.83
N ALA A 353 -33.59 -54.44 35.02
CA ALA A 353 -32.47 -53.54 35.27
C ALA A 353 -31.11 -54.26 35.12
N ILE A 354 -31.00 -55.47 35.65
CA ILE A 354 -29.82 -56.33 35.50
C ILE A 354 -29.51 -56.58 34.02
N ASN A 355 -30.51 -57.03 33.24
CA ASN A 355 -30.32 -57.34 31.82
C ASN A 355 -29.91 -56.09 31.02
N ARG A 356 -30.51 -54.93 31.34
CA ARG A 356 -30.16 -53.67 30.71
C ARG A 356 -28.71 -53.27 30.99
N ILE A 357 -28.28 -53.32 32.25
CA ILE A 357 -26.92 -52.93 32.65
C ILE A 357 -25.88 -53.94 32.16
N GLU A 358 -26.18 -55.23 32.17
CA GLU A 358 -25.32 -56.29 31.65
C GLU A 358 -24.97 -56.10 30.17
N SER A 359 -25.86 -55.48 29.39
CA SER A 359 -25.63 -55.18 27.97
C SER A 359 -24.76 -53.94 27.70
N LEU A 360 -24.54 -53.09 28.71
CA LEU A 360 -23.81 -51.83 28.53
C LEU A 360 -22.31 -52.11 28.40
N ARG A 361 -21.73 -51.65 27.29
CA ARG A 361 -20.28 -51.64 27.06
C ARG A 361 -19.80 -50.26 26.66
N TYR A 362 -18.58 -49.93 27.06
CA TYR A 362 -17.93 -48.68 26.70
C TYR A 362 -16.43 -48.89 26.48
N GLY A 363 -15.70 -47.78 26.26
CA GLY A 363 -14.27 -47.80 25.99
C GLY A 363 -13.92 -48.06 24.52
N PRO A 364 -12.65 -47.90 24.13
CA PRO A 364 -12.20 -47.92 22.74
C PRO A 364 -12.42 -49.26 22.03
N GLU A 365 -12.39 -50.38 22.76
CA GLU A 365 -12.70 -51.72 22.21
C GLU A 365 -14.16 -52.14 22.44
N GLY A 366 -14.98 -51.33 23.11
CA GLY A 366 -16.35 -51.71 23.49
C GLY A 366 -16.39 -52.90 24.44
N LYS A 367 -15.40 -53.02 25.33
CA LYS A 367 -15.24 -54.15 26.27
C LYS A 367 -15.34 -53.75 27.74
N ASP A 368 -15.23 -52.47 28.07
CA ASP A 368 -15.40 -52.04 29.46
C ASP A 368 -16.85 -52.19 29.90
N TYR A 369 -17.08 -52.43 31.18
CA TYR A 369 -18.32 -53.01 31.65
C TYR A 369 -18.72 -52.56 33.05
N PHE A 370 -20.01 -52.71 33.35
CA PHE A 370 -20.57 -52.51 34.68
C PHE A 370 -20.81 -53.84 35.38
N TRP A 371 -20.74 -53.84 36.70
CA TRP A 371 -21.07 -54.97 37.55
C TRP A 371 -21.90 -54.52 38.74
N ILE A 372 -22.68 -55.44 39.30
CA ILE A 372 -23.58 -55.20 40.43
C ILE A 372 -23.35 -56.28 41.48
N GLN A 373 -23.17 -55.88 42.73
CA GLN A 373 -23.19 -56.77 43.90
C GLN A 373 -24.22 -56.31 44.92
N ASP A 374 -24.47 -57.15 45.92
CA ASP A 374 -25.22 -56.79 47.13
C ASP A 374 -24.29 -56.20 48.21
N LEU A 375 -24.87 -55.42 49.13
CA LEU A 375 -24.16 -54.95 50.33
C LEU A 375 -23.66 -56.12 51.19
N SER A 376 -24.36 -57.25 51.23
CA SER A 376 -23.84 -58.50 51.80
C SER A 376 -23.07 -59.23 50.69
N PRO A 377 -21.72 -59.13 50.60
CA PRO A 377 -20.87 -59.26 49.40
C PRO A 377 -21.18 -60.39 48.41
N LYS A 378 -22.36 -60.37 47.79
CA LYS A 378 -22.89 -61.40 46.91
C LYS A 378 -22.98 -60.81 45.53
N MET A 379 -22.42 -61.48 44.53
CA MET A 379 -22.50 -60.97 43.16
C MET A 379 -23.93 -61.06 42.65
N ILE A 380 -24.46 -59.96 42.12
CA ILE A 380 -25.78 -59.92 41.48
C ILE A 380 -25.62 -60.11 39.96
N MET A 381 -24.68 -59.37 39.36
CA MET A 381 -24.37 -59.48 37.93
C MET A 381 -22.93 -59.05 37.64
N HIS A 382 -22.19 -59.94 36.96
CA HIS A 382 -20.93 -59.62 36.31
C HIS A 382 -20.92 -60.18 34.87
N PRO A 383 -20.63 -59.35 33.85
CA PRO A 383 -20.81 -59.75 32.45
C PRO A 383 -19.78 -60.77 31.95
N TYR A 384 -18.52 -60.69 32.43
CA TYR A 384 -17.46 -61.65 32.05
C TYR A 384 -17.24 -62.80 33.04
N ARG A 385 -17.85 -62.74 34.22
CA ARG A 385 -17.67 -63.69 35.32
C ARG A 385 -19.02 -64.15 35.85
N ALA A 386 -19.82 -64.68 34.92
CA ALA A 386 -21.12 -65.23 35.24
C ALA A 386 -21.04 -66.41 36.23
N ASP A 387 -19.87 -67.05 36.36
CA ASP A 387 -19.58 -68.04 37.40
C ASP A 387 -19.71 -67.49 38.83
N LEU A 388 -19.48 -66.18 39.02
CA LEU A 388 -19.60 -65.52 40.32
C LEU A 388 -21.05 -65.13 40.66
N ASN A 389 -21.93 -64.99 39.66
CA ASN A 389 -23.31 -64.53 39.87
C ASN A 389 -24.06 -65.44 40.86
N GLY A 390 -24.59 -64.84 41.92
CA GLY A 390 -25.32 -65.54 42.98
C GLY A 390 -24.44 -66.15 44.09
N GLN A 391 -23.11 -66.09 43.99
CA GLN A 391 -22.19 -66.58 45.03
C GLN A 391 -21.90 -65.54 46.12
N ASP A 392 -21.64 -66.00 47.34
CA ASP A 392 -21.10 -65.17 48.43
C ASP A 392 -19.58 -65.01 48.26
N LEU A 393 -19.14 -63.75 48.12
CA LEU A 393 -17.77 -63.35 47.84
C LEU A 393 -17.06 -62.75 49.05
N SER A 394 -17.62 -62.89 50.27
CA SER A 394 -17.01 -62.38 51.51
C SER A 394 -15.60 -62.96 51.78
N GLY A 395 -15.30 -64.16 51.25
CA GLY A 395 -13.98 -64.79 51.32
C GLY A 395 -13.09 -64.57 50.11
N PHE A 396 -13.57 -63.89 49.06
CA PHE A 396 -12.84 -63.70 47.81
C PHE A 396 -11.76 -62.63 47.98
N LYS A 397 -10.54 -62.92 47.53
CA LYS A 397 -9.41 -61.99 47.58
C LYS A 397 -8.75 -61.86 46.22
N ASP A 398 -8.32 -60.65 45.90
CA ASP A 398 -7.50 -60.40 44.72
C ASP A 398 -6.07 -60.98 44.89
N PRO A 399 -5.24 -60.99 43.84
CA PRO A 399 -3.85 -61.44 43.90
C PRO A 399 -2.96 -60.67 44.89
N ARG A 400 -3.36 -59.45 45.30
CA ARG A 400 -2.68 -58.64 46.33
C ARG A 400 -3.17 -58.97 47.74
N GLY A 401 -4.16 -59.85 47.89
CA GLY A 401 -4.75 -60.27 49.15
C GLY A 401 -5.89 -59.37 49.65
N VAL A 402 -6.33 -58.42 48.84
CA VAL A 402 -7.42 -57.48 49.15
C VAL A 402 -8.76 -58.17 49.00
N ALA A 403 -9.63 -58.10 50.01
CA ALA A 403 -10.98 -58.65 49.96
C ALA A 403 -11.93 -57.69 49.20
N ILE A 404 -11.71 -57.54 47.89
CA ILE A 404 -12.25 -56.44 47.09
C ILE A 404 -13.77 -56.26 47.19
N PHE A 405 -14.56 -57.34 47.22
CA PHE A 405 -16.02 -57.28 47.28
C PHE A 405 -16.54 -56.86 48.67
N VAL A 406 -15.75 -57.12 49.71
CA VAL A 406 -15.99 -56.61 51.07
C VAL A 406 -15.66 -55.11 51.10
N GLU A 407 -14.51 -54.71 50.54
CA GLU A 407 -14.10 -53.31 50.46
C GLU A 407 -15.12 -52.45 49.66
N PHE A 408 -15.67 -52.95 48.55
CA PHE A 408 -16.73 -52.24 47.81
C PHE A 408 -17.97 -52.02 48.68
N ALA A 409 -18.41 -53.05 49.42
CA ALA A 409 -19.56 -52.95 50.30
C ALA A 409 -19.29 -52.00 51.50
N ASP A 410 -18.11 -52.09 52.11
CA ASP A 410 -17.74 -51.26 53.25
C ASP A 410 -17.53 -49.79 52.86
N MET A 411 -16.96 -49.53 51.67
CA MET A 411 -16.87 -48.18 51.10
C MET A 411 -18.25 -47.55 50.95
N VAL A 412 -19.19 -48.27 50.33
CA VAL A 412 -20.56 -47.79 50.17
C VAL A 412 -21.28 -47.62 51.51
N ARG A 413 -21.08 -48.52 52.48
CA ARG A 413 -21.66 -48.36 53.83
C ARG A 413 -21.14 -47.12 54.56
N ARG A 414 -19.87 -46.78 54.36
CA ARG A 414 -19.21 -45.69 55.08
C ARG A 414 -19.46 -44.34 54.42
N GLU A 415 -19.35 -44.26 53.09
CA GLU A 415 -19.28 -43.01 52.33
C GLU A 415 -20.37 -42.92 51.24
N GLY A 416 -21.12 -43.98 50.97
CA GLY A 416 -22.17 -44.05 49.94
C GLY A 416 -21.63 -44.31 48.53
N GLU A 417 -20.45 -43.76 48.20
CA GLU A 417 -19.75 -43.92 46.94
C GLU A 417 -18.24 -43.69 47.12
N GLY A 418 -17.40 -44.18 46.20
CA GLY A 418 -15.95 -43.96 46.29
C GLY A 418 -15.13 -44.72 45.25
N TYR A 419 -13.84 -44.41 45.19
CA TYR A 419 -12.86 -45.09 44.32
C TYR A 419 -12.10 -46.16 45.10
N ILE A 420 -11.87 -47.32 44.48
CA ILE A 420 -11.11 -48.44 45.05
C ILE A 420 -10.16 -49.00 44.00
N ASP A 421 -8.89 -49.16 44.39
CA ASP A 421 -7.85 -49.80 43.61
C ASP A 421 -7.72 -51.30 43.94
N TYR A 422 -7.59 -52.14 42.93
CA TYR A 422 -7.46 -53.59 43.04
C TYR A 422 -6.81 -54.21 41.82
N VAL A 423 -6.43 -55.48 41.88
CA VAL A 423 -5.98 -56.21 40.70
C VAL A 423 -7.11 -57.07 40.17
N TRP A 424 -7.41 -56.96 38.88
CA TRP A 424 -8.49 -57.69 38.23
C TRP A 424 -8.08 -58.23 36.87
N GLN A 425 -8.82 -59.22 36.39
CA GLN A 425 -8.63 -59.70 35.02
C GLN A 425 -8.94 -58.60 34.00
N TRP A 426 -8.20 -58.59 32.90
CA TRP A 426 -8.41 -57.66 31.79
C TRP A 426 -9.61 -58.10 30.95
N ASN A 427 -10.74 -57.40 31.10
CA ASN A 427 -11.99 -57.65 30.38
C ASN A 427 -12.36 -59.15 30.34
N ASP A 428 -12.34 -59.74 29.15
CA ASP A 428 -12.69 -61.13 28.86
C ASP A 428 -11.53 -62.14 28.96
N ASP A 429 -10.31 -61.68 29.28
CA ASP A 429 -9.11 -62.52 29.42
C ASP A 429 -8.79 -62.82 30.91
N PRO A 430 -9.08 -64.03 31.41
CA PRO A 430 -8.84 -64.41 32.81
C PRO A 430 -7.35 -64.60 33.16
N GLN A 431 -6.46 -64.73 32.16
CA GLN A 431 -5.03 -64.97 32.40
C GLN A 431 -4.23 -63.67 32.56
N ARG A 432 -4.78 -62.55 32.10
CA ARG A 432 -4.17 -61.23 32.18
C ARG A 432 -4.70 -60.46 33.39
N LEU A 433 -3.88 -60.37 34.44
CA LEU A 433 -4.20 -59.65 35.68
C LEU A 433 -3.53 -58.28 35.69
N GLU A 434 -4.31 -57.22 35.84
CA GLU A 434 -3.87 -55.84 35.68
C GLU A 434 -4.41 -54.97 36.82
N PRO A 435 -3.67 -53.95 37.28
CA PRO A 435 -4.19 -52.97 38.23
C PRO A 435 -5.39 -52.23 37.64
N LYS A 436 -6.49 -52.24 38.38
CA LYS A 436 -7.76 -51.64 38.03
C LYS A 436 -8.24 -50.75 39.17
N GLU A 437 -8.73 -49.58 38.83
CA GLU A 437 -9.40 -48.69 39.78
C GLU A 437 -10.85 -48.54 39.35
N SER A 438 -11.76 -48.75 40.29
CA SER A 438 -13.20 -48.64 40.04
C SER A 438 -13.84 -47.63 40.96
N TYR A 439 -14.80 -46.92 40.40
CA TYR A 439 -15.73 -46.12 41.17
C TYR A 439 -16.97 -46.96 41.46
N VAL A 440 -17.38 -47.00 42.72
CA VAL A 440 -18.53 -47.76 43.20
C VAL A 440 -19.53 -46.83 43.86
N LYS A 441 -20.82 -47.15 43.72
CA LYS A 441 -21.92 -46.36 44.27
C LYS A 441 -23.04 -47.25 44.79
N GLY A 442 -23.55 -46.93 45.97
CA GLY A 442 -24.68 -47.62 46.58
C GLY A 442 -26.02 -47.21 45.99
N PHE A 443 -26.86 -48.19 45.69
CA PHE A 443 -28.27 -48.03 45.37
C PHE A 443 -29.12 -48.58 46.52
N GLU A 444 -29.41 -47.71 47.50
CA GLU A 444 -30.10 -48.09 48.74
C GLU A 444 -31.45 -48.82 48.57
N PRO A 445 -32.34 -48.46 47.62
CA PRO A 445 -33.67 -49.10 47.52
C PRO A 445 -33.61 -50.63 47.37
N TRP A 446 -32.55 -51.13 46.74
CA TRP A 446 -32.31 -52.56 46.54
C TRP A 446 -31.13 -53.11 47.34
N GLY A 447 -30.41 -52.26 48.08
CA GLY A 447 -29.20 -52.67 48.80
C GLY A 447 -28.07 -53.09 47.87
N TRP A 448 -28.04 -52.58 46.63
CA TRP A 448 -27.06 -52.96 45.62
C TRP A 448 -25.90 -51.97 45.58
N VAL A 449 -24.74 -52.46 45.17
CA VAL A 449 -23.57 -51.65 44.83
C VAL A 449 -23.31 -51.85 43.34
N ILE A 450 -23.27 -50.75 42.61
CA ILE A 450 -22.92 -50.74 41.19
C ILE A 450 -21.54 -50.11 41.02
N GLY A 451 -20.72 -50.70 40.15
CA GLY A 451 -19.38 -50.21 39.91
C GLY A 451 -18.93 -50.37 38.47
N THR A 452 -17.97 -49.52 38.10
CA THR A 452 -17.21 -49.62 36.85
C THR A 452 -15.83 -48.99 37.04
N GLY A 453 -14.89 -49.26 36.13
CA GLY A 453 -13.51 -48.84 36.35
C GLY A 453 -12.62 -48.85 35.13
N ILE A 454 -11.42 -48.32 35.32
CA ILE A 454 -10.36 -48.19 34.32
C ILE A 454 -9.14 -49.02 34.73
N TYR A 455 -8.38 -49.50 33.75
CA TYR A 455 -7.11 -50.17 33.99
C TYR A 455 -5.99 -49.12 34.04
N ILE A 456 -5.25 -49.08 35.13
CA ILE A 456 -4.24 -48.05 35.39
C ILE A 456 -3.10 -48.11 34.37
N ASP A 457 -2.69 -49.33 33.98
CA ASP A 457 -1.63 -49.54 32.99
C ASP A 457 -2.02 -49.08 31.57
N ASP A 458 -3.32 -49.08 31.22
CA ASP A 458 -3.81 -48.53 29.94
C ASP A 458 -3.63 -47.01 29.92
N VAL A 459 -3.97 -46.35 31.04
CA VAL A 459 -3.83 -44.90 31.19
C VAL A 459 -2.35 -44.51 31.18
N HIS A 460 -1.49 -45.26 31.87
CA HIS A 460 -0.03 -45.02 31.83
C HIS A 460 0.56 -45.22 30.43
N GLN A 461 0.13 -46.24 29.67
CA GLN A 461 0.59 -46.41 28.29
C GLN A 461 0.13 -45.27 27.38
N GLU A 462 -1.09 -44.76 27.58
CA GLU A 462 -1.61 -43.59 26.88
C GLU A 462 -0.78 -42.34 27.23
N ILE A 463 -0.45 -42.15 28.51
CA ILE A 463 0.45 -41.09 29.00
C ILE A 463 1.82 -41.22 28.35
N THR A 464 2.53 -42.34 28.48
CA THR A 464 3.89 -42.52 27.95
C THR A 464 3.95 -42.32 26.43
N ARG A 465 2.91 -42.73 25.68
CA ARG A 465 2.83 -42.50 24.24
C ARG A 465 2.71 -41.01 23.91
N LEU A 466 1.91 -40.27 24.67
CA LEU A 466 1.76 -38.82 24.53
C LEU A 466 3.02 -38.08 24.97
N GLU A 467 3.65 -38.48 26.08
CA GLU A 467 4.93 -37.96 26.55
C GLU A 467 6.01 -38.11 25.47
N GLN A 468 6.16 -39.30 24.90
CA GLN A 468 7.16 -39.55 23.85
C GLN A 468 6.88 -38.72 22.59
N SER A 469 5.62 -38.53 22.23
CA SER A 469 5.21 -37.66 21.13
C SER A 469 5.57 -36.19 21.41
N LEU A 470 5.28 -35.70 22.62
CA LEU A 470 5.61 -34.34 23.06
C LEU A 470 7.12 -34.10 23.08
N ILE A 471 7.89 -35.07 23.58
CA ILE A 471 9.36 -35.02 23.62
C ILE A 471 9.92 -34.96 22.18
N ASN A 472 9.51 -35.87 21.30
CA ASN A 472 9.97 -35.91 19.91
C ASN A 472 9.62 -34.61 19.17
N THR A 473 8.40 -34.12 19.36
CA THR A 473 7.93 -32.86 18.75
C THR A 473 8.74 -31.67 19.27
N SER A 474 9.02 -31.62 20.57
CA SER A 474 9.84 -30.57 21.20
C SER A 474 11.28 -30.57 20.68
N PHE A 475 11.88 -31.74 20.45
CA PHE A 475 13.21 -31.84 19.82
C PHE A 475 13.20 -31.39 18.37
N ILE A 476 12.16 -31.74 17.60
CA ILE A 476 12.01 -31.31 16.19
C ILE A 476 11.87 -29.78 16.12
N ILE A 477 11.03 -29.19 16.98
CA ILE A 477 10.85 -27.73 17.07
C ILE A 477 12.16 -27.06 17.48
N SER A 478 12.83 -27.55 18.52
CA SER A 478 14.10 -27.01 18.99
C SER A 478 15.19 -27.09 17.91
N GLY A 479 15.25 -28.21 17.18
CA GLY A 479 16.15 -28.38 16.04
C GLY A 479 15.85 -27.41 14.89
N ALA A 480 14.57 -27.22 14.54
CA ALA A 480 14.15 -26.26 13.53
C ALA A 480 14.48 -24.81 13.92
N VAL A 481 14.29 -24.45 15.19
CA VAL A 481 14.68 -23.14 15.74
C VAL A 481 16.19 -22.94 15.66
N VAL A 482 17.00 -23.95 16.03
CA VAL A 482 18.46 -23.87 15.91
C VAL A 482 18.90 -23.69 14.46
N ILE A 483 18.32 -24.43 13.52
CA ILE A 483 18.62 -24.31 12.09
C ILE A 483 18.24 -22.92 11.57
N LEU A 484 17.07 -22.41 11.98
CA LEU A 484 16.63 -21.06 11.64
C LEU A 484 17.61 -20.01 12.17
N LEU A 485 18.08 -20.13 13.41
CA LEU A 485 19.03 -19.19 14.00
C LEU A 485 20.36 -19.20 13.26
N ILE A 486 20.82 -20.39 12.84
CA ILE A 486 22.01 -20.51 11.98
C ILE A 486 21.77 -19.82 10.64
N PHE A 487 20.59 -19.99 10.04
CA PHE A 487 20.22 -19.34 8.78
C PHE A 487 20.15 -17.82 8.92
N VAL A 488 19.46 -17.29 9.93
CA VAL A 488 19.37 -15.86 10.22
C VAL A 488 20.74 -15.28 10.52
N LEU A 489 21.62 -16.02 11.21
CA LEU A 489 23.00 -15.59 11.42
C LEU A 489 23.76 -15.50 10.10
N GLN A 490 23.66 -16.52 9.25
CA GLN A 490 24.30 -16.50 7.93
C GLN A 490 23.77 -15.37 7.06
N GLN A 491 22.45 -15.13 7.06
CA GLN A 491 21.82 -14.05 6.32
C GLN A 491 22.21 -12.69 6.86
N SER A 492 22.19 -12.48 8.17
CA SER A 492 22.62 -11.23 8.80
C SER A 492 24.09 -10.92 8.52
N LEU A 493 24.96 -11.94 8.52
CA LEU A 493 26.36 -11.78 8.14
C LEU A 493 26.53 -11.47 6.65
N ARG A 494 25.69 -12.06 5.78
CA ARG A 494 25.70 -11.79 4.34
C ARG A 494 25.21 -10.38 4.01
N VAL A 495 24.09 -9.98 4.60
CA VAL A 495 23.52 -8.63 4.42
C VAL A 495 24.47 -7.57 4.94
N GLU A 496 25.13 -7.79 6.07
CA GLU A 496 26.14 -6.84 6.56
C GLU A 496 27.36 -6.77 5.62
N HIS A 497 27.74 -7.88 4.99
CA HIS A 497 28.80 -7.89 3.99
C HIS A 497 28.40 -7.12 2.73
N GLU A 498 27.21 -7.40 2.18
CA GLU A 498 26.66 -6.72 0.99
C GLU A 498 26.42 -5.24 1.27
N ARG A 499 25.96 -4.86 2.47
CA ARG A 499 25.82 -3.46 2.89
C ARG A 499 27.16 -2.76 2.95
N GLN A 500 28.18 -3.42 3.51
CA GLN A 500 29.52 -2.84 3.58
C GLN A 500 30.10 -2.67 2.18
N GLU A 501 29.88 -3.62 1.27
CA GLU A 501 30.32 -3.57 -0.12
C GLU A 501 29.63 -2.43 -0.89
N VAL A 502 28.31 -2.23 -0.72
CA VAL A 502 27.59 -1.10 -1.34
C VAL A 502 28.01 0.25 -0.76
N VAL A 503 28.31 0.33 0.54
CA VAL A 503 28.82 1.56 1.17
C VAL A 503 30.24 1.86 0.70
N ASP A 504 31.07 0.84 0.57
CA ASP A 504 32.44 0.95 0.07
C ASP A 504 32.44 1.35 -1.43
N ASP A 505 31.56 0.77 -2.26
CA ASP A 505 31.38 1.10 -3.68
C ASP A 505 30.80 2.51 -3.91
N LEU A 506 29.83 2.93 -3.08
CA LEU A 506 29.24 4.28 -3.15
C LEU A 506 30.28 5.33 -2.76
N GLY A 507 31.11 5.05 -1.75
CA GLY A 507 32.26 5.86 -1.35
C GLY A 507 33.31 5.94 -2.45
N GLU A 508 33.64 4.82 -3.10
CA GLU A 508 34.64 4.79 -4.17
C GLU A 508 34.18 5.52 -5.46
N SER A 509 32.88 5.46 -5.80
CA SER A 509 32.32 6.18 -6.95
C SER A 509 32.27 7.69 -6.72
N THR A 510 31.82 8.13 -5.55
CA THR A 510 31.80 9.56 -5.19
C THR A 510 33.22 10.11 -5.04
N GLU A 511 34.14 9.40 -4.38
CA GLU A 511 35.54 9.83 -4.27
C GLU A 511 36.25 9.94 -5.63
N ARG A 512 35.95 9.07 -6.61
CA ARG A 512 36.53 9.17 -7.97
C ARG A 512 36.04 10.39 -8.75
N TYR A 513 34.75 10.70 -8.70
CA TYR A 513 34.19 11.90 -9.36
C TYR A 513 34.67 13.19 -8.68
N HIS A 514 34.74 13.20 -7.34
CA HIS A 514 35.31 14.32 -6.58
C HIS A 514 36.80 14.49 -6.90
N ALA A 515 37.61 13.43 -6.91
CA ALA A 515 39.04 13.50 -7.23
C ALA A 515 39.32 14.01 -8.65
N LEU A 516 38.46 13.71 -9.64
CA LEU A 516 38.60 14.20 -11.02
C LEU A 516 38.38 15.72 -11.10
N ILE A 517 37.35 16.26 -10.43
CA ILE A 517 37.02 17.70 -10.44
C ILE A 517 37.93 18.50 -9.50
N GLU A 518 38.40 17.90 -8.41
CA GLU A 518 39.38 18.51 -7.50
C GLU A 518 40.80 18.59 -8.13
N SER A 519 41.05 17.82 -9.18
CA SER A 519 42.32 17.87 -9.94
C SER A 519 42.36 18.95 -11.03
N THR A 520 41.23 19.60 -11.35
CA THR A 520 41.18 20.65 -12.37
C THR A 520 41.86 21.92 -11.87
N THR A 521 42.67 22.57 -12.72
CA THR A 521 43.32 23.85 -12.40
C THR A 521 42.40 25.07 -12.48
N GLU A 522 41.13 24.85 -12.84
CA GLU A 522 40.11 25.89 -12.98
C GLU A 522 39.14 25.82 -11.80
N GLY A 523 38.72 26.98 -11.28
CA GLY A 523 37.66 27.08 -10.30
C GLY A 523 36.34 26.65 -10.94
N THR A 524 35.72 25.59 -10.43
CA THR A 524 34.48 25.03 -10.98
C THR A 524 33.35 25.22 -9.98
N VAL A 525 32.25 25.77 -10.47
CA VAL A 525 31.02 25.98 -9.71
C VAL A 525 29.82 25.47 -10.49
N LEU A 526 28.96 24.70 -9.84
CA LEU A 526 27.64 24.36 -10.33
C LEU A 526 26.60 25.27 -9.66
N ILE A 527 25.84 25.99 -10.47
CA ILE A 527 24.75 26.85 -10.01
C ILE A 527 23.41 26.33 -10.54
N VAL A 528 22.42 26.16 -9.66
CA VAL A 528 21.05 25.79 -10.02
C VAL A 528 20.11 26.75 -9.27
N ASP A 529 19.18 27.38 -9.99
CA ASP A 529 18.26 28.39 -9.44
C ASP A 529 18.95 29.51 -8.64
N ASP A 530 20.07 30.04 -9.18
CA ASP A 530 20.89 31.11 -8.57
C ASP A 530 21.62 30.71 -7.27
N ARG A 531 21.77 29.39 -7.00
CA ARG A 531 22.47 28.84 -5.84
C ARG A 531 23.63 27.91 -6.18
N PHE A 532 24.70 28.01 -5.39
CA PHE A 532 25.87 27.14 -5.45
C PHE A 532 25.52 25.73 -4.95
N GLN A 533 25.44 24.75 -5.86
CA GLN A 533 25.21 23.34 -5.55
C GLN A 533 26.52 22.57 -5.32
N TYR A 534 27.58 23.00 -5.99
CA TYR A 534 28.91 22.41 -5.87
C TYR A 534 29.97 23.46 -6.19
N VAL A 535 31.06 23.44 -5.44
CA VAL A 535 32.22 24.33 -5.60
C VAL A 535 33.49 23.52 -5.34
N ASN A 536 34.45 23.55 -6.27
CA ASN A 536 35.71 22.85 -6.08
C ASN A 536 36.69 23.66 -5.19
N PRO A 537 37.73 23.02 -4.59
CA PRO A 537 38.68 23.69 -3.72
C PRO A 537 39.44 24.86 -4.36
N VAL A 538 39.68 24.80 -5.68
CA VAL A 538 40.35 25.88 -6.43
C VAL A 538 39.49 27.15 -6.42
N PHE A 539 38.18 27.03 -6.64
CA PHE A 539 37.28 28.18 -6.57
C PHE A 539 37.15 28.77 -5.15
N LEU A 540 37.18 27.92 -4.12
CA LEU A 540 37.21 28.37 -2.71
C LEU A 540 38.48 29.18 -2.42
N GLN A 541 39.65 28.72 -2.90
CA GLN A 541 40.90 29.45 -2.76
C GLN A 541 40.90 30.78 -3.52
N MET A 542 40.35 30.80 -4.74
CA MET A 542 40.26 32.01 -5.57
C MET A 542 39.38 33.08 -4.92
N THR A 543 38.26 32.70 -4.31
CA THR A 543 37.29 33.65 -3.75
C THR A 543 37.51 33.94 -2.26
N GLY A 544 38.18 33.06 -1.52
CA GLY A 544 38.45 33.20 -0.09
C GLY A 544 37.26 32.93 0.82
N TYR A 545 36.14 32.43 0.29
CA TYR A 545 34.97 32.00 1.07
C TYR A 545 35.04 30.52 1.44
N THR A 546 34.42 30.14 2.55
CA THR A 546 34.23 28.72 2.92
C THR A 546 33.04 28.11 2.18
N SER A 547 33.01 26.77 2.09
CA SER A 547 31.89 26.05 1.49
C SER A 547 30.55 26.36 2.18
N GLN A 548 30.55 26.52 3.51
CA GLN A 548 29.36 26.89 4.28
C GLN A 548 28.94 28.34 4.03
N GLN A 549 29.89 29.28 3.89
CA GLN A 549 29.57 30.68 3.60
C GLN A 549 28.92 30.85 2.21
N LEU A 550 29.32 30.04 1.23
CA LEU A 550 28.78 30.09 -0.13
C LEU A 550 27.30 29.70 -0.22
N GLU A 551 26.77 28.91 0.71
CA GLU A 551 25.33 28.62 0.80
C GLU A 551 24.50 29.89 1.07
N PHE A 552 25.12 30.92 1.64
CA PHE A 552 24.50 32.20 2.02
C PHE A 552 24.81 33.35 1.04
N LEU A 553 25.57 33.08 -0.02
CA LEU A 553 25.94 34.07 -1.04
C LEU A 553 25.12 33.86 -2.31
N GLU A 554 24.74 34.94 -2.98
CA GLU A 554 24.16 34.92 -4.32
C GLU A 554 25.24 35.12 -5.39
N LEU A 555 24.98 34.74 -6.64
CA LEU A 555 25.93 34.94 -7.73
C LEU A 555 26.35 36.41 -7.88
N SER A 556 25.46 37.36 -7.58
CA SER A 556 25.78 38.80 -7.58
C SER A 556 26.73 39.26 -6.48
N ASP A 557 26.85 38.51 -5.37
CA ASP A 557 27.82 38.81 -4.32
C ASP A 557 29.27 38.48 -4.78
N LEU A 558 29.42 37.45 -5.62
CA LEU A 558 30.71 37.04 -6.21
C LEU A 558 30.99 37.68 -7.57
N LEU A 559 29.97 37.93 -8.39
CA LEU A 559 30.07 38.52 -9.72
C LEU A 559 29.33 39.87 -9.73
N PRO A 560 29.99 40.97 -9.32
CA PRO A 560 29.34 42.28 -9.21
C PRO A 560 28.79 42.74 -10.57
N ARG A 561 27.62 43.38 -10.57
CA ARG A 561 26.95 43.92 -11.77
C ARG A 561 27.54 45.25 -12.21
N GLU A 562 28.83 45.27 -12.44
CA GLU A 562 29.61 46.43 -12.92
C GLU A 562 29.81 46.37 -14.45
N ALA A 563 30.27 47.46 -15.05
CA ALA A 563 30.38 47.60 -16.51
C ALA A 563 31.19 46.47 -17.17
N ASP A 564 32.24 45.98 -16.50
CA ASP A 564 33.11 44.93 -17.02
C ASP A 564 32.48 43.53 -16.97
N ASN A 565 31.54 43.28 -16.04
CA ASN A 565 30.83 42.00 -15.90
C ASN A 565 29.47 41.99 -16.62
N LEU A 566 29.02 43.13 -17.15
CA LEU A 566 27.73 43.27 -17.85
C LEU A 566 27.54 42.24 -19.01
N PRO A 567 28.56 41.95 -19.85
CA PRO A 567 28.44 40.95 -20.92
C PRO A 567 28.17 39.53 -20.40
N ILE A 568 28.66 39.18 -19.21
CA ILE A 568 28.43 37.88 -18.57
C ILE A 568 26.97 37.80 -18.11
N TRP A 569 26.46 38.85 -17.48
CA TRP A 569 25.06 38.95 -17.05
C TRP A 569 24.08 38.96 -18.22
N GLU A 570 24.39 39.66 -19.31
CA GLU A 570 23.60 39.61 -20.54
C GLU A 570 23.53 38.18 -21.12
N HIS A 571 24.64 37.44 -21.07
CA HIS A 571 24.67 36.05 -21.53
C HIS A 571 23.87 35.10 -20.62
N LEU A 572 24.01 35.23 -19.30
CA LEU A 572 23.19 34.49 -18.32
C LEU A 572 21.69 34.75 -18.50
N ASN A 573 21.31 35.99 -18.84
CA ASN A 573 19.94 36.38 -19.16
C ASN A 573 19.44 35.85 -20.54
N LEU A 574 20.34 35.57 -21.48
CA LEU A 574 20.00 34.97 -22.78
C LEU A 574 19.84 33.45 -22.69
N ILE A 575 20.67 32.79 -21.88
CA ILE A 575 20.58 31.35 -21.59
C ILE A 575 19.23 31.00 -20.93
N SER A 576 18.71 31.89 -20.08
CA SER A 576 17.40 31.71 -19.44
C SER A 576 16.21 31.82 -20.41
N ASN A 577 16.39 32.39 -21.61
CA ASN A 577 15.35 32.65 -22.61
C ASN A 577 15.40 31.70 -23.85
N ASP A 578 15.95 30.49 -23.71
CA ASP A 578 15.97 29.42 -24.74
C ASP A 578 16.71 29.74 -26.06
N LYS A 579 17.71 30.64 -26.05
CA LYS A 579 18.66 30.83 -27.18
C LYS A 579 20.03 30.25 -26.85
N ILE A 580 20.32 29.07 -27.41
CA ILE A 580 21.52 28.27 -27.11
C ILE A 580 22.74 28.80 -27.90
N GLN A 581 23.69 29.43 -27.20
CA GLN A 581 25.10 29.46 -27.58
C GLN A 581 25.92 28.95 -26.39
N THR A 582 26.45 27.74 -26.48
CA THR A 582 27.30 27.11 -25.46
C THR A 582 28.77 27.45 -25.69
N GLY A 583 29.55 27.63 -24.62
CA GLY A 583 31.02 27.73 -24.69
C GLY A 583 31.57 29.13 -25.02
N LYS A 584 30.81 30.20 -24.77
CA LYS A 584 31.34 31.57 -24.89
C LYS A 584 32.20 31.91 -23.67
N VAL A 585 33.41 32.38 -23.94
CA VAL A 585 34.40 32.76 -22.94
C VAL A 585 34.29 34.26 -22.66
N PHE A 586 34.24 34.64 -21.39
CA PHE A 586 34.15 36.02 -20.95
C PHE A 586 35.36 36.41 -20.10
N HIS A 587 35.78 37.67 -20.22
CA HIS A 587 36.70 38.28 -19.27
C HIS A 587 35.87 39.08 -18.26
N GLY A 588 36.18 38.94 -16.97
CA GLY A 588 35.47 39.65 -15.90
C GLY A 588 36.18 39.51 -14.55
N PHE A 589 35.53 40.04 -13.50
CA PHE A 589 36.07 40.08 -12.15
C PHE A 589 35.20 39.32 -11.16
N LEU A 590 35.83 38.51 -10.31
CA LEU A 590 35.21 37.92 -9.12
C LEU A 590 35.56 38.73 -7.88
N LYS A 591 34.59 38.95 -6.99
CA LYS A 591 34.78 39.60 -5.69
C LYS A 591 35.16 38.56 -4.63
N GLN A 592 36.27 38.81 -3.95
CA GLN A 592 36.77 37.97 -2.86
C GLN A 592 36.14 38.35 -1.51
N ALA A 593 36.22 37.44 -0.52
CA ALA A 593 35.73 37.64 0.85
C ALA A 593 36.32 38.89 1.55
N GLY A 594 37.56 39.27 1.22
CA GLY A 594 38.21 40.49 1.70
C GLY A 594 37.83 41.77 0.95
N GLY A 595 36.93 41.70 -0.02
CA GLY A 595 36.48 42.83 -0.84
C GLY A 595 37.35 43.16 -2.06
N GLN A 596 38.45 42.44 -2.30
CA GLN A 596 39.31 42.59 -3.47
C GLN A 596 38.67 41.97 -4.74
N GLN A 597 39.01 42.49 -5.92
CA GLN A 597 38.57 41.98 -7.22
C GLN A 597 39.66 41.13 -7.86
N LEU A 598 39.32 39.91 -8.29
CA LEU A 598 40.20 38.97 -8.99
C LEU A 598 39.83 38.91 -10.48
N GLU A 599 40.79 39.21 -11.36
CA GLU A 599 40.59 39.14 -12.81
C GLU A 599 40.59 37.67 -13.27
N THR A 600 39.51 37.26 -13.94
CA THR A 600 39.30 35.86 -14.32
C THR A 600 38.72 35.74 -15.73
N VAL A 601 39.05 34.61 -16.37
CA VAL A 601 38.32 34.14 -17.54
C VAL A 601 37.20 33.23 -17.06
N ILE A 602 35.97 33.57 -17.39
CA ILE A 602 34.75 32.87 -16.96
C ILE A 602 34.09 32.24 -18.18
N THR A 603 33.86 30.93 -18.13
CA THR A 603 33.09 30.18 -19.12
C THR A 603 31.80 29.70 -18.47
N VAL A 604 30.67 29.91 -19.14
CA VAL A 604 29.34 29.52 -18.66
C VAL A 604 28.80 28.39 -19.53
N ASN A 605 28.45 27.25 -18.92
CA ASN A 605 27.86 26.11 -19.61
C ASN A 605 26.49 25.78 -19.00
N PRO A 606 25.38 25.83 -19.77
CA PRO A 606 24.07 25.45 -19.25
C PRO A 606 24.01 23.95 -18.95
N ILE A 607 23.32 23.60 -17.86
CA ILE A 607 23.02 22.22 -17.48
C ILE A 607 21.54 22.11 -17.09
N ASN A 608 20.95 20.96 -17.37
CA ASN A 608 19.62 20.62 -16.88
C ASN A 608 19.77 19.49 -15.87
N PHE A 609 19.50 19.75 -14.60
CA PHE A 609 19.68 18.79 -13.51
C PHE A 609 18.33 18.56 -12.81
N ALA A 610 17.85 17.32 -12.82
CA ALA A 610 16.56 16.93 -12.20
C ALA A 610 15.34 17.78 -12.65
N GLY A 611 15.36 18.31 -13.87
CA GLY A 611 14.29 19.19 -14.39
C GLY A 611 14.43 20.66 -14.02
N GLN A 612 15.45 21.04 -13.25
CA GLN A 612 15.80 22.42 -12.91
C GLN A 612 16.94 22.92 -13.82
N ARG A 613 16.81 24.16 -14.29
CA ARG A 613 17.81 24.80 -15.16
C ARG A 613 18.94 25.36 -14.30
N GLY A 614 20.17 25.00 -14.64
CA GLY A 614 21.38 25.48 -13.99
C GLY A 614 22.48 25.82 -15.00
N PHE A 615 23.62 26.24 -14.50
CA PHE A 615 24.82 26.48 -15.28
C PHE A 615 26.07 26.15 -14.47
N ILE A 616 27.06 25.60 -15.16
CA ILE A 616 28.40 25.39 -14.64
C ILE A 616 29.24 26.60 -15.02
N LEU A 617 29.84 27.25 -14.03
CA LEU A 617 30.85 28.29 -14.20
C LEU A 617 32.23 27.67 -14.06
N LEU A 618 33.05 27.82 -15.10
CA LEU A 618 34.47 27.53 -15.05
C LEU A 618 35.22 28.85 -15.01
N THR A 619 36.01 29.08 -13.98
CA THR A 619 36.73 30.33 -13.75
C THR A 619 38.21 30.05 -13.68
N LYS A 620 38.97 30.71 -14.52
CA LYS A 620 40.42 30.57 -14.57
C LYS A 620 41.09 31.88 -14.22
N ASP A 621 42.02 31.82 -13.28
CA ASP A 621 42.89 32.94 -12.97
C ASP A 621 43.83 33.20 -14.15
N VAL A 622 43.82 34.42 -14.68
CA VAL A 622 44.62 34.82 -15.85
C VAL A 622 45.98 35.40 -15.43
N SER A 623 46.23 35.55 -14.13
CA SER A 623 47.47 36.12 -13.61
C SER A 623 48.64 35.12 -13.59
N ALA A 624 48.38 33.82 -13.83
CA ALA A 624 49.40 32.77 -13.85
C ALA A 624 49.41 31.95 -15.16
N GLN A 625 50.49 32.10 -15.93
CA GLN A 625 51.00 31.23 -17.01
C GLN A 625 50.48 31.41 -18.45
N SER A 626 51.25 32.20 -19.18
CA SER A 626 51.62 32.00 -20.58
C SER A 626 52.53 30.76 -20.75
N GLY A 627 52.18 29.82 -21.64
CA GLY A 627 53.17 28.96 -22.31
C GLY A 627 52.96 27.44 -22.25
N LEU A 628 52.87 26.85 -23.46
CA LEU A 628 53.42 25.55 -23.92
C LEU A 628 52.66 24.23 -23.70
N LEU A 629 52.53 23.51 -24.84
CA LEU A 629 52.33 22.07 -25.08
C LEU A 629 50.88 21.55 -25.20
N ALA A 630 50.29 21.80 -26.38
CA ALA A 630 49.20 21.00 -26.95
C ALA A 630 49.81 19.90 -27.85
N GLU A 631 49.58 18.62 -27.51
CA GLU A 631 49.37 17.48 -28.44
C GLU A 631 49.53 16.09 -27.78
N GLN A 632 50.07 15.98 -26.54
CA GLN A 632 50.26 14.66 -25.88
C GLN A 632 49.39 14.41 -24.63
N SER A 633 48.55 15.38 -24.22
CA SER A 633 47.80 15.31 -22.95
C SER A 633 46.40 14.68 -23.05
N ILE A 634 45.84 14.53 -24.25
CA ILE A 634 44.43 14.11 -24.43
C ILE A 634 44.23 12.60 -24.16
N PHE A 635 45.23 11.77 -24.46
CA PHE A 635 45.08 10.31 -24.37
C PHE A 635 45.24 9.75 -22.95
N HIS A 636 46.06 10.37 -22.11
CA HIS A 636 46.15 9.99 -20.68
C HIS A 636 44.90 10.40 -19.89
N ALA A 637 44.20 11.46 -20.30
CA ALA A 637 42.92 11.85 -19.71
C ALA A 637 41.76 10.92 -20.13
N ALA A 638 41.89 10.18 -21.24
CA ALA A 638 40.84 9.30 -21.77
C ALA A 638 40.76 7.91 -21.08
N GLN A 639 41.80 7.51 -20.33
CA GLN A 639 41.84 6.21 -19.65
C GLN A 639 40.93 6.12 -18.41
N THR A 640 40.40 7.24 -17.91
CA THR A 640 39.58 7.32 -16.70
C THR A 640 38.09 7.53 -16.97
N VAL A 641 37.67 7.64 -18.24
CA VAL A 641 36.29 7.94 -18.63
C VAL A 641 35.46 6.64 -18.67
N PRO A 642 34.25 6.59 -18.06
CA PRO A 642 33.38 5.40 -18.02
C PRO A 642 32.66 5.10 -19.35
N ILE A 643 33.14 5.69 -20.45
CA ILE A 643 32.60 5.53 -21.80
C ILE A 643 33.66 4.78 -22.61
N GLY A 644 33.26 3.75 -23.36
CA GLY A 644 34.18 2.97 -24.17
C GLY A 644 34.74 3.83 -25.31
N LEU A 645 36.02 4.14 -25.28
CA LEU A 645 36.74 4.81 -26.36
C LEU A 645 37.60 3.79 -27.10
N PHE A 646 37.55 3.81 -28.42
CA PHE A 646 38.32 2.89 -29.25
C PHE A 646 38.86 3.54 -30.52
N ARG A 647 39.95 2.98 -31.02
CA ARG A 647 40.50 3.18 -32.35
C ARG A 647 40.62 1.84 -33.05
N ALA A 648 40.03 1.70 -34.22
CA ALA A 648 40.10 0.49 -35.05
C ALA A 648 40.75 0.75 -36.40
N SER A 649 41.31 -0.28 -37.01
CA SER A 649 41.80 -0.22 -38.39
C SER A 649 40.64 -0.03 -39.37
N ALA A 650 40.85 0.74 -40.45
CA ALA A 650 39.89 0.88 -41.53
C ALA A 650 39.88 -0.33 -42.50
N ALA A 651 40.09 -1.54 -41.97
CA ALA A 651 40.13 -2.80 -42.71
C ALA A 651 38.82 -3.59 -42.56
N ARG A 652 38.64 -4.66 -43.35
CA ARG A 652 37.37 -5.40 -43.51
C ARG A 652 36.71 -5.90 -42.21
N GLN A 653 37.44 -6.07 -41.11
CA GLN A 653 36.90 -6.51 -39.82
C GLN A 653 37.00 -5.45 -38.70
N GLY A 654 37.67 -4.32 -38.96
CA GLY A 654 37.83 -3.27 -37.95
C GLY A 654 38.65 -3.71 -36.73
N ALA A 655 39.85 -4.26 -36.94
CA ALA A 655 40.72 -4.70 -35.84
C ALA A 655 41.07 -3.53 -34.90
N LEU A 656 40.85 -3.71 -33.60
CA LEU A 656 41.07 -2.66 -32.60
C LEU A 656 42.58 -2.43 -32.41
N LEU A 657 43.00 -1.19 -32.64
CA LEU A 657 44.37 -0.72 -32.53
C LEU A 657 44.64 -0.15 -31.14
N GLU A 658 43.68 0.61 -30.59
CA GLU A 658 43.75 1.20 -29.25
C GLU A 658 42.36 1.13 -28.62
N MET A 659 42.30 0.87 -27.31
CA MET A 659 41.05 0.85 -26.55
C MET A 659 41.30 1.27 -25.11
N ASN A 660 40.30 1.88 -24.47
CA ASN A 660 40.33 2.15 -23.03
C ASN A 660 39.66 1.00 -22.25
N PRO A 661 39.84 0.93 -20.91
CA PRO A 661 39.28 -0.17 -20.10
C PRO A 661 37.75 -0.31 -20.19
N ALA A 662 37.03 0.79 -20.42
CA ALA A 662 35.58 0.74 -20.63
C ALA A 662 35.20 0.03 -21.95
N THR A 663 36.03 0.16 -22.99
CA THR A 663 35.89 -0.60 -24.24
C THR A 663 36.21 -2.08 -24.03
N GLU A 664 37.25 -2.41 -23.24
CA GLU A 664 37.67 -3.80 -23.00
C GLU A 664 36.53 -4.68 -22.45
N VAL A 665 35.63 -4.11 -21.62
CA VAL A 665 34.49 -4.83 -21.07
C VAL A 665 33.61 -5.45 -22.16
N PHE A 666 33.38 -4.74 -23.27
CA PHE A 666 32.53 -5.22 -24.37
C PHE A 666 33.17 -6.35 -25.20
N PHE A 667 34.50 -6.52 -25.11
CA PHE A 667 35.26 -7.54 -25.86
C PHE A 667 35.88 -8.62 -24.96
N SER A 668 35.71 -8.52 -23.64
CA SER A 668 36.30 -9.41 -22.63
C SER A 668 35.96 -10.90 -22.82
N GLN A 669 34.89 -11.21 -23.55
CA GLN A 669 34.44 -12.56 -23.87
C GLN A 669 35.14 -13.21 -25.08
N TYR A 670 35.95 -12.47 -25.85
CA TYR A 670 36.64 -13.00 -27.03
C TYR A 670 38.12 -13.27 -26.71
N HIS A 671 38.54 -14.54 -26.72
CA HIS A 671 39.91 -14.97 -26.37
C HIS A 671 40.95 -14.77 -27.49
N GLU A 672 40.68 -13.93 -28.49
CA GLU A 672 41.60 -13.69 -29.61
C GLU A 672 42.69 -12.66 -29.26
N SER A 673 43.85 -12.79 -29.90
CA SER A 673 45.02 -11.92 -29.63
C SER A 673 44.83 -10.46 -30.08
N GLN A 674 43.84 -10.17 -30.93
CA GLN A 674 43.40 -8.81 -31.30
C GLN A 674 41.88 -8.80 -31.54
N PRO A 675 41.07 -8.11 -30.71
CA PRO A 675 39.62 -8.04 -30.91
C PRO A 675 39.25 -7.13 -32.09
N THR A 676 38.09 -7.40 -32.69
CA THR A 676 37.64 -6.71 -33.92
C THR A 676 36.25 -6.13 -33.73
N LEU A 677 35.97 -4.95 -34.30
CA LEU A 677 34.65 -4.31 -34.20
C LEU A 677 33.51 -5.18 -34.71
N ALA A 678 33.77 -6.03 -35.71
CA ALA A 678 32.79 -6.96 -36.25
C ALA A 678 32.19 -7.88 -35.17
N GLN A 679 32.92 -8.16 -34.10
CA GLN A 679 32.47 -9.05 -33.01
C GLN A 679 31.35 -8.43 -32.15
N LEU A 680 31.14 -7.11 -32.19
CA LEU A 680 30.02 -6.48 -31.48
C LEU A 680 28.67 -6.72 -32.16
N PHE A 681 28.68 -7.07 -33.45
CA PHE A 681 27.48 -7.21 -34.25
C PHE A 681 27.05 -8.67 -34.29
N SER A 682 25.78 -8.90 -33.99
CA SER A 682 25.19 -10.23 -34.07
C SER A 682 24.91 -10.67 -35.51
N ASP A 683 24.82 -9.72 -36.45
CA ASP A 683 24.58 -9.92 -37.88
C ASP A 683 25.70 -9.30 -38.72
N ALA A 684 26.30 -10.10 -39.60
CA ALA A 684 27.35 -9.65 -40.51
C ALA A 684 26.84 -8.59 -41.51
N ALA A 685 25.57 -8.64 -41.91
CA ALA A 685 24.98 -7.66 -42.82
C ALA A 685 24.83 -6.27 -42.16
N GLU A 686 24.56 -6.25 -40.85
CA GLU A 686 24.48 -5.01 -40.06
C GLU A 686 25.85 -4.34 -39.97
N PHE A 687 26.90 -5.11 -39.70
CA PHE A 687 28.27 -4.61 -39.69
C PHE A 687 28.71 -4.05 -41.05
N ASP A 688 28.42 -4.76 -42.14
CA ASP A 688 28.74 -4.30 -43.50
C ASP A 688 28.05 -2.96 -43.82
N SER A 689 26.80 -2.79 -43.40
CA SER A 689 26.04 -1.54 -43.55
C SER A 689 26.63 -0.38 -42.73
N VAL A 690 27.09 -0.65 -41.50
CA VAL A 690 27.78 0.36 -40.66
C VAL A 690 29.10 0.79 -41.30
N MET A 691 29.87 -0.18 -41.80
CA MET A 691 31.14 0.08 -42.47
C MET A 691 30.96 0.87 -43.77
N GLU A 692 29.97 0.52 -44.60
CA GLU A 692 29.63 1.27 -45.81
C GLU A 692 29.22 2.71 -45.46
N THR A 693 28.44 2.91 -44.39
CA THR A 693 28.05 4.24 -43.92
C THR A 693 29.26 5.06 -43.47
N LEU A 694 30.18 4.46 -42.71
CA LEU A 694 31.41 5.11 -42.26
C LEU A 694 32.32 5.49 -43.44
N ILE A 695 32.43 4.64 -44.45
CA ILE A 695 33.23 4.89 -45.65
C ILE A 695 32.60 6.00 -46.51
N ASN A 696 31.28 5.98 -46.72
CA ASN A 696 30.60 6.92 -47.61
C ASN A 696 30.33 8.28 -46.96
N LYS A 697 29.98 8.31 -45.66
CA LYS A 697 29.57 9.53 -44.94
C LYS A 697 30.64 10.07 -43.99
N GLY A 698 31.69 9.30 -43.70
CA GLY A 698 32.79 9.70 -42.82
C GLY A 698 32.49 9.62 -41.33
N GLU A 699 31.23 9.53 -40.90
CA GLU A 699 30.83 9.36 -39.50
C GLU A 699 29.50 8.61 -39.35
N ILE A 700 29.32 7.97 -38.19
CA ILE A 700 28.08 7.36 -37.72
C ILE A 700 27.87 7.77 -36.26
N ARG A 701 26.64 8.13 -35.89
CA ARG A 701 26.31 8.61 -34.54
C ARG A 701 25.13 7.82 -33.98
N ASN A 702 25.22 7.43 -32.71
CA ASN A 702 24.20 6.74 -31.93
C ASN A 702 23.60 5.51 -32.64
N HIS A 703 24.42 4.76 -33.38
CA HIS A 703 23.99 3.53 -34.02
C HIS A 703 23.83 2.43 -32.97
N LEU A 704 22.65 1.84 -32.90
CA LEU A 704 22.26 1.01 -31.77
C LEU A 704 22.49 -0.45 -32.11
N ILE A 705 23.43 -1.07 -31.40
CA ILE A 705 23.86 -2.45 -31.58
C ILE A 705 23.14 -3.34 -30.58
N TYR A 706 22.58 -4.43 -31.07
CA TYR A 706 21.97 -5.47 -30.27
C TYR A 706 23.01 -6.53 -29.87
N TRP A 707 23.36 -6.57 -28.59
CA TRP A 707 24.40 -7.43 -28.05
C TRP A 707 23.84 -8.42 -27.03
N ILE A 708 24.07 -9.72 -27.26
CA ILE A 708 23.65 -10.80 -26.35
C ILE A 708 24.90 -11.34 -25.66
N THR A 709 24.90 -11.36 -24.32
CA THR A 709 25.97 -11.99 -23.53
C THR A 709 25.80 -13.51 -23.44
N GLU A 710 26.85 -14.25 -23.07
CA GLU A 710 26.81 -15.72 -22.86
C GLU A 710 25.71 -16.18 -21.87
N THR A 711 25.33 -15.31 -20.93
CA THR A 711 24.25 -15.54 -19.95
C THR A 711 22.84 -15.29 -20.50
N SER A 712 22.68 -15.11 -21.82
CA SER A 712 21.41 -14.76 -22.50
C SER A 712 20.81 -13.42 -22.06
N THR A 713 21.61 -12.50 -21.50
CA THR A 713 21.14 -11.15 -21.19
C THR A 713 21.36 -10.22 -22.38
N VAL A 714 20.29 -9.52 -22.76
CA VAL A 714 20.28 -8.57 -23.88
C VAL A 714 20.73 -7.21 -23.39
N ARG A 715 21.73 -6.63 -24.06
CA ARG A 715 22.19 -5.26 -23.89
C ARG A 715 22.07 -4.48 -25.19
N TYR A 716 21.81 -3.19 -25.05
CA TYR A 716 21.76 -2.23 -26.15
C TYR A 716 22.96 -1.31 -26.06
N ILE A 717 23.84 -1.36 -27.06
CA ILE A 717 25.07 -0.58 -27.10
C ILE A 717 24.93 0.52 -28.15
N SER A 718 25.16 1.77 -27.78
CA SER A 718 25.24 2.89 -28.71
C SER A 718 26.66 3.01 -29.25
N LEU A 719 26.83 2.90 -30.57
CA LEU A 719 28.07 3.13 -31.31
C LEU A 719 28.03 4.49 -32.01
N SER A 720 29.01 5.34 -31.71
CA SER A 720 29.31 6.53 -32.49
C SER A 720 30.75 6.47 -32.98
N ALA A 721 30.99 6.50 -34.28
CA ALA A 721 32.33 6.37 -34.84
C ALA A 721 32.56 7.33 -36.01
N ARG A 722 33.82 7.69 -36.25
CA ARG A 722 34.26 8.56 -37.33
C ARG A 722 35.46 7.97 -38.03
N LEU A 723 35.45 8.04 -39.35
CA LEU A 723 36.57 7.63 -40.20
C LEU A 723 37.60 8.77 -40.28
N VAL A 724 38.86 8.44 -40.01
CA VAL A 724 39.99 9.38 -40.09
C VAL A 724 40.84 9.04 -41.31
N THR A 725 41.00 10.00 -42.21
CA THR A 725 41.72 9.87 -43.50
C THR A 725 43.02 10.69 -43.49
N ASP A 726 44.04 10.27 -44.25
CA ASP A 726 45.26 11.05 -44.48
C ASP A 726 45.05 12.19 -45.51
N GLU A 727 46.00 13.14 -45.61
CA GLU A 727 46.07 14.23 -46.61
C GLU A 727 45.86 13.77 -48.08
N LYS A 728 46.13 12.50 -48.40
CA LYS A 728 45.85 11.85 -49.70
C LYS A 728 44.50 11.11 -49.77
N SER A 729 43.58 11.35 -48.83
CA SER A 729 42.24 10.73 -48.76
C SER A 729 42.20 9.20 -48.59
N HIS A 730 43.27 8.57 -48.10
CA HIS A 730 43.25 7.16 -47.73
C HIS A 730 42.79 7.00 -46.27
N ALA A 731 41.83 6.09 -46.02
CA ALA A 731 41.34 5.80 -44.67
C ALA A 731 42.45 5.17 -43.80
N ARG A 732 42.75 5.78 -42.65
CA ARG A 732 43.86 5.38 -41.77
C ARG A 732 43.36 4.58 -40.56
N TYR A 733 42.32 5.04 -39.88
CA TYR A 733 41.68 4.36 -38.74
C TYR A 733 40.27 4.92 -38.49
N ILE A 734 39.52 4.24 -37.62
CA ILE A 734 38.18 4.57 -37.17
C ILE A 734 38.26 4.90 -35.68
N ASP A 735 37.92 6.13 -35.29
CA ASP A 735 37.81 6.51 -33.88
C ASP A 735 36.35 6.45 -33.47
N GLY A 736 36.05 5.84 -32.32
CA GLY A 736 34.67 5.68 -31.89
C GLY A 736 34.46 5.50 -30.40
N VAL A 737 33.18 5.56 -30.05
CA VAL A 737 32.63 5.59 -28.71
C VAL A 737 31.57 4.50 -28.59
N LEU A 738 31.60 3.73 -27.51
CA LEU A 738 30.65 2.70 -27.12
C LEU A 738 30.04 3.04 -25.76
N GLU A 739 28.71 3.02 -25.69
CA GLU A 739 27.96 3.30 -24.45
C GLU A 739 26.84 2.26 -24.24
N ASP A 740 26.73 1.70 -23.03
CA ASP A 740 25.62 0.80 -22.67
C ASP A 740 24.37 1.63 -22.34
N VAL A 741 23.43 1.68 -23.29
CA VAL A 741 22.19 2.45 -23.18
C VAL A 741 21.01 1.60 -22.74
N THR A 742 21.24 0.39 -22.23
CA THR A 742 20.17 -0.58 -21.90
C THR A 742 19.12 -0.03 -20.94
N ALA A 743 19.53 0.67 -19.87
CA ALA A 743 18.61 1.24 -18.89
C ALA A 743 17.79 2.41 -19.48
N ALA A 744 18.46 3.34 -20.17
CA ALA A 744 17.82 4.48 -20.82
C ALA A 744 16.86 4.04 -21.92
N TRP A 745 17.22 3.02 -22.70
CA TRP A 745 16.39 2.46 -23.76
C TRP A 745 15.16 1.74 -23.19
N LYS A 746 15.30 0.92 -22.14
CA LYS A 746 14.15 0.30 -21.44
C LYS A 746 13.16 1.34 -20.92
N GLN A 747 13.66 2.45 -20.37
CA GLN A 747 12.81 3.54 -19.88
C GLN A 747 12.13 4.30 -21.03
N LYS A 748 12.83 4.55 -22.13
CA LYS A 748 12.28 5.18 -23.33
C LYS A 748 11.19 4.33 -23.97
N THR A 749 11.41 3.03 -24.16
CA THR A 749 10.43 2.09 -24.70
C THR A 749 9.21 1.96 -23.79
N ALA A 750 9.39 1.94 -22.46
CA ALA A 750 8.27 1.93 -21.51
C ALA A 750 7.43 3.22 -21.60
N ARG A 751 8.08 4.37 -21.79
CA ARG A 751 7.40 5.66 -21.99
C ARG A 751 6.68 5.73 -23.34
N GLU A 752 7.33 5.28 -24.41
CA GLU A 752 6.73 5.21 -25.75
C GLU A 752 5.54 4.26 -25.79
N ALA A 753 5.61 3.11 -25.11
CA ALA A 753 4.48 2.20 -24.94
C ALA A 753 3.33 2.82 -24.13
N LEU A 754 3.63 3.64 -23.10
CA LEU A 754 2.61 4.40 -22.36
C LEU A 754 1.97 5.50 -23.23
N ILE A 755 2.77 6.17 -24.07
CA ILE A 755 2.29 7.17 -25.03
C ILE A 755 1.44 6.51 -26.11
N GLU A 756 1.85 5.38 -26.68
CA GLU A 756 1.01 4.58 -27.60
C GLU A 756 -0.29 4.14 -26.93
N LYS A 757 -0.23 3.74 -25.65
CA LYS A 757 -1.41 3.33 -24.87
C LYS A 757 -2.38 4.50 -24.59
N LEU A 758 -1.85 5.71 -24.37
CA LEU A 758 -2.65 6.93 -24.22
C LEU A 758 -3.18 7.45 -25.57
N GLN A 759 -2.37 7.39 -26.63
CA GLN A 759 -2.77 7.75 -28.00
C GLN A 759 -3.84 6.80 -28.54
N ALA A 760 -3.79 5.51 -28.20
CA ALA A 760 -4.84 4.55 -28.54
C ALA A 760 -6.21 4.93 -27.98
N SER A 761 -6.25 5.60 -26.82
CA SER A 761 -7.48 6.10 -26.20
C SER A 761 -8.01 7.41 -26.79
N LEU A 762 -7.15 8.18 -27.49
CA LEU A 762 -7.46 9.50 -28.06
C LEU A 762 -7.79 9.48 -29.57
N LEU A 763 -7.56 8.36 -30.26
CA LEU A 763 -7.79 8.23 -31.72
C LEU A 763 -9.23 8.50 -32.17
N PHE A 764 -10.23 8.30 -31.30
CA PHE A 764 -11.65 8.48 -31.63
C PHE A 764 -12.05 9.95 -31.87
N LEU A 765 -11.50 10.87 -31.09
CA LEU A 765 -11.83 12.29 -31.22
C LEU A 765 -11.39 12.87 -32.57
N HIS A 766 -10.38 12.25 -33.18
CA HIS A 766 -9.81 12.62 -34.48
C HIS A 766 -10.41 11.87 -35.68
N GLU A 767 -11.52 11.13 -35.52
CA GLU A 767 -12.24 10.59 -36.67
C GLU A 767 -13.16 11.66 -37.32
N PRO A 768 -13.29 11.68 -38.65
CA PRO A 768 -14.22 12.58 -39.34
C PRO A 768 -15.67 12.11 -39.21
N ILE A 769 -16.60 13.06 -39.07
CA ILE A 769 -18.03 12.78 -38.86
C ILE A 769 -18.73 12.10 -40.05
N ASN A 770 -18.14 12.13 -41.26
CA ASN A 770 -18.70 11.48 -42.46
C ASN A 770 -18.85 9.94 -42.35
N ARG A 771 -18.24 9.31 -41.34
CA ARG A 771 -18.35 7.87 -41.06
C ARG A 771 -19.57 7.49 -40.22
N LEU A 772 -20.29 8.45 -39.63
CA LEU A 772 -21.48 8.19 -38.82
C LEU A 772 -22.71 8.00 -39.72
N GLY A 773 -23.51 6.97 -39.44
CA GLY A 773 -24.63 6.51 -40.27
C GLY A 773 -25.69 7.58 -40.60
N ARG A 774 -26.47 7.32 -41.66
CA ARG A 774 -27.42 8.27 -42.27
C ARG A 774 -28.84 7.90 -41.90
N ASN A 775 -29.58 8.83 -41.27
CA ASN A 775 -31.03 8.87 -41.25
C ASN A 775 -31.49 10.30 -40.96
N VAL A 776 -32.01 10.99 -41.98
CA VAL A 776 -32.57 12.32 -41.83
C VAL A 776 -33.91 12.38 -42.52
N VAL A 777 -34.92 12.80 -41.77
CA VAL A 777 -36.23 13.13 -42.30
C VAL A 777 -36.21 14.58 -42.76
N VAL A 778 -36.59 14.82 -44.02
CA VAL A 778 -36.78 16.16 -44.56
C VAL A 778 -38.26 16.39 -44.84
N CYS A 779 -38.84 17.42 -44.22
CA CYS A 779 -40.23 17.80 -44.40
C CYS A 779 -40.34 19.18 -45.07
N ASN A 780 -41.42 19.39 -45.82
CA ASN A 780 -41.70 20.69 -46.43
C ASN A 780 -42.17 21.69 -45.35
N MET A 781 -41.84 22.98 -45.49
CA MET A 781 -42.21 24.04 -44.54
C MET A 781 -43.72 24.18 -44.24
N PHE A 782 -44.59 23.66 -45.11
CA PHE A 782 -46.05 23.63 -44.92
C PHE A 782 -46.60 22.30 -44.36
N THR A 783 -45.76 21.29 -44.15
CA THR A 783 -46.16 20.07 -43.44
C THR A 783 -46.73 20.45 -42.07
N THR A 784 -47.82 19.81 -41.66
CA THR A 784 -48.44 20.09 -40.35
C THR A 784 -47.61 19.50 -39.22
N ILE A 785 -47.70 20.07 -38.01
CA ILE A 785 -47.02 19.53 -36.82
C ILE A 785 -47.47 18.09 -36.54
N GLN A 786 -48.76 17.79 -36.74
CA GLN A 786 -49.31 16.44 -36.58
C GLN A 786 -48.66 15.44 -37.56
N GLU A 787 -48.49 15.83 -38.82
CA GLU A 787 -47.91 14.95 -39.82
C GLU A 787 -46.41 14.76 -39.59
N LEU A 788 -45.69 15.82 -39.20
CA LEU A 788 -44.28 15.74 -38.81
C LEU A 788 -44.07 14.82 -37.60
N THR A 789 -44.86 14.97 -36.54
CA THR A 789 -44.73 14.15 -35.32
C THR A 789 -45.02 12.68 -35.59
N ARG A 790 -46.04 12.38 -36.40
CA ARG A 790 -46.31 11.02 -36.88
C ARG A 790 -45.12 10.46 -37.64
N LEU A 791 -44.56 11.22 -38.58
CA LEU A 791 -43.47 10.77 -39.43
C LEU A 791 -42.14 10.60 -38.65
N MET A 792 -41.85 11.49 -37.69
CA MET A 792 -40.72 11.33 -36.76
C MET A 792 -40.88 10.09 -35.88
N THR A 793 -42.10 9.76 -35.46
CA THR A 793 -42.41 8.56 -34.68
C THR A 793 -42.28 7.29 -35.51
N GLU A 794 -42.86 7.26 -36.72
CA GLU A 794 -42.80 6.12 -37.64
C GLU A 794 -41.35 5.80 -38.05
N GLN A 795 -40.51 6.83 -38.25
CA GLN A 795 -39.12 6.65 -38.65
C GLN A 795 -38.12 6.61 -37.47
N ASN A 796 -38.61 6.71 -36.23
CA ASN A 796 -37.81 6.68 -35.00
C ASN A 796 -36.63 7.68 -35.03
N VAL A 797 -36.89 8.92 -35.44
CA VAL A 797 -35.91 10.02 -35.50
C VAL A 797 -36.23 11.10 -34.47
N THR A 798 -35.20 11.75 -33.92
CA THR A 798 -35.33 12.79 -32.87
C THR A 798 -35.33 14.21 -33.43
N ALA A 799 -35.09 14.35 -34.74
CA ALA A 799 -35.08 15.62 -35.44
C ALA A 799 -35.44 15.47 -36.93
N SER A 800 -35.97 16.53 -37.52
CA SER A 800 -36.27 16.65 -38.94
C SER A 800 -35.79 17.99 -39.50
N LEU A 801 -35.23 17.96 -40.71
CA LEU A 801 -34.89 19.17 -41.46
C LEU A 801 -36.12 19.74 -42.16
N VAL A 802 -36.21 21.07 -42.20
CA VAL A 802 -37.29 21.81 -42.86
C VAL A 802 -36.78 22.37 -44.18
N ALA A 803 -37.44 22.00 -45.28
CA ALA A 803 -37.16 22.48 -46.62
C ALA A 803 -38.15 23.58 -47.05
N SER A 804 -37.66 24.60 -47.76
CA SER A 804 -38.47 25.60 -48.44
C SER A 804 -39.13 25.03 -49.70
N GLU A 805 -40.00 25.82 -50.34
CA GLU A 805 -40.63 25.49 -51.63
C GLU A 805 -39.61 25.10 -52.72
N ASN A 806 -38.41 25.70 -52.70
CA ASN A 806 -37.34 25.43 -53.66
C ASN A 806 -36.42 24.27 -53.22
N SER A 807 -36.84 23.44 -52.28
CA SER A 807 -36.05 22.33 -51.70
C SER A 807 -34.77 22.73 -50.96
N ALA A 808 -34.60 24.01 -50.60
CA ALA A 808 -33.48 24.46 -49.79
C ALA A 808 -33.76 24.25 -48.30
N ILE A 809 -32.80 23.70 -47.54
CA ILE A 809 -32.97 23.49 -46.10
C ILE A 809 -32.86 24.83 -45.37
N ILE A 810 -33.90 25.21 -44.64
CA ILE A 810 -34.05 26.51 -43.98
C ILE A 810 -34.11 26.44 -42.45
N GLY A 811 -34.32 25.25 -41.89
CA GLY A 811 -34.41 25.05 -40.44
C GLY A 811 -34.39 23.58 -40.01
N ILE A 812 -34.49 23.36 -38.70
CA ILE A 812 -34.57 22.04 -38.07
C ILE A 812 -35.65 22.06 -36.99
N ILE A 813 -36.33 20.94 -36.78
CA ILE A 813 -37.25 20.72 -35.67
C ILE A 813 -36.79 19.50 -34.90
N THR A 814 -36.71 19.63 -33.59
CA THR A 814 -36.28 18.59 -32.65
C THR A 814 -37.37 18.27 -31.64
N ASP A 815 -37.22 17.18 -30.89
CA ASP A 815 -38.09 16.87 -29.75
C ASP A 815 -38.16 18.02 -28.72
N HIS A 816 -37.10 18.81 -28.60
CA HIS A 816 -37.10 20.00 -27.75
C HIS A 816 -38.04 21.07 -28.28
N ASP A 817 -38.01 21.36 -29.59
CA ASP A 817 -38.89 22.36 -30.21
C ASP A 817 -40.37 21.94 -30.08
N LEU A 818 -40.66 20.64 -30.25
CA LEU A 818 -42.01 20.10 -30.04
C LEU A 818 -42.49 20.30 -28.59
N ARG A 819 -41.65 20.01 -27.59
CA ARG A 819 -42.04 20.24 -26.18
C ARG A 819 -42.12 21.72 -25.82
N ALA A 820 -41.13 22.51 -26.22
CA ALA A 820 -40.95 23.89 -25.79
C ALA A 820 -41.85 24.88 -26.54
N ARG A 821 -42.18 24.61 -27.81
CA ARG A 821 -42.97 25.54 -28.63
C ARG A 821 -44.36 24.99 -28.94
N VAL A 822 -44.52 23.68 -29.14
CA VAL A 822 -45.86 23.12 -29.41
C VAL A 822 -46.63 22.87 -28.11
N LEU A 823 -46.08 22.05 -27.21
CA LEU A 823 -46.78 21.65 -25.99
C LEU A 823 -46.86 22.77 -24.95
N ALA A 824 -45.76 23.50 -24.72
CA ALA A 824 -45.74 24.55 -23.70
C ALA A 824 -46.54 25.80 -24.10
N GLU A 825 -46.55 26.18 -25.39
CA GLU A 825 -47.31 27.33 -25.89
C GLU A 825 -48.68 26.95 -26.45
N ASN A 826 -49.02 25.66 -26.43
CA ASN A 826 -50.31 25.11 -26.84
C ASN A 826 -50.68 25.44 -28.31
N ILE A 827 -49.69 25.32 -29.21
CA ILE A 827 -49.87 25.59 -30.65
C ILE A 827 -50.75 24.51 -31.29
N PRO A 828 -51.75 24.87 -32.13
CA PRO A 828 -52.58 23.90 -32.85
C PRO A 828 -51.78 22.94 -33.73
N LEU A 829 -52.09 21.64 -33.67
CA LEU A 829 -51.33 20.58 -34.36
C LEU A 829 -51.44 20.62 -35.90
N ASP A 830 -52.43 21.32 -36.43
CA ASP A 830 -52.62 21.60 -37.86
C ASP A 830 -51.78 22.79 -38.36
N SER A 831 -51.10 23.50 -37.46
CA SER A 831 -50.19 24.59 -37.82
C SER A 831 -49.02 24.07 -38.67
N PRO A 832 -48.52 24.87 -39.63
CA PRO A 832 -47.40 24.49 -40.47
C PRO A 832 -46.07 24.54 -39.71
N ILE A 833 -45.18 23.57 -39.96
CA ILE A 833 -43.98 23.33 -39.16
C ILE A 833 -42.95 24.47 -39.17
N HIS A 834 -42.97 25.36 -40.16
CA HIS A 834 -42.05 26.52 -40.20
C HIS A 834 -42.28 27.53 -39.07
N THR A 835 -43.45 27.51 -38.42
CA THR A 835 -43.73 28.40 -37.29
C THR A 835 -43.00 27.99 -36.02
N ILE A 836 -42.58 26.72 -35.92
CA ILE A 836 -41.95 26.15 -34.72
C ILE A 836 -40.49 25.74 -34.95
N MET A 837 -39.97 25.87 -36.18
CA MET A 837 -38.60 25.45 -36.50
C MET A 837 -37.54 26.34 -35.84
N SER A 838 -36.39 25.74 -35.56
CA SER A 838 -35.18 26.46 -35.16
C SER A 838 -34.40 26.88 -36.40
N SER A 839 -34.11 28.19 -36.50
CA SER A 839 -33.39 28.84 -37.60
C SER A 839 -32.60 30.04 -37.03
N PRO A 840 -31.37 30.34 -37.52
CA PRO A 840 -30.65 29.67 -38.60
C PRO A 840 -30.13 28.28 -38.21
N LEU A 841 -29.99 27.41 -39.21
CA LEU A 841 -29.49 26.04 -39.01
C LEU A 841 -28.03 26.04 -38.57
N THR A 842 -27.71 25.39 -37.45
CA THR A 842 -26.32 25.22 -37.01
C THR A 842 -25.65 24.11 -37.84
N LYS A 843 -24.63 24.49 -38.62
CA LYS A 843 -23.95 23.62 -39.58
C LYS A 843 -22.55 23.22 -39.14
N ILE A 844 -22.07 22.08 -39.63
CA ILE A 844 -20.69 21.60 -39.50
C ILE A 844 -20.25 20.85 -40.77
N SER A 845 -18.96 20.93 -41.13
CA SER A 845 -18.41 20.23 -42.30
C SER A 845 -18.43 18.71 -42.11
N GLU A 846 -18.74 17.94 -43.16
CA GLU A 846 -18.68 16.46 -43.15
C GLU A 846 -17.28 15.90 -42.82
N ASN A 847 -16.23 16.68 -43.05
CA ASN A 847 -14.85 16.31 -42.73
C ASN A 847 -14.40 16.80 -41.34
N ALA A 848 -15.27 17.49 -40.61
CA ALA A 848 -14.96 17.93 -39.24
C ALA A 848 -14.76 16.72 -38.33
N LEU A 849 -13.92 16.89 -37.33
CA LEU A 849 -13.58 15.85 -36.37
C LEU A 849 -14.68 15.73 -35.30
N ILE A 850 -14.82 14.55 -34.69
CA ILE A 850 -15.84 14.31 -33.66
C ILE A 850 -15.73 15.29 -32.49
N TYR A 851 -14.51 15.64 -32.05
CA TYR A 851 -14.34 16.65 -30.98
C TYR A 851 -14.82 18.05 -31.41
N GLU A 852 -14.64 18.41 -32.68
CA GLU A 852 -15.08 19.70 -33.22
C GLU A 852 -16.60 19.77 -33.26
N ALA A 853 -17.26 18.65 -33.54
CA ALA A 853 -18.71 18.52 -33.50
C ALA A 853 -19.27 18.64 -32.07
N LEU A 854 -18.64 18.00 -31.08
CA LEU A 854 -19.02 18.09 -29.67
C LEU A 854 -18.85 19.52 -29.12
N ASN A 855 -17.69 20.14 -29.36
CA ASN A 855 -17.46 21.53 -28.95
C ASN A 855 -18.48 22.47 -29.59
N ARG A 856 -18.79 22.28 -30.88
CA ARG A 856 -19.75 23.14 -31.59
C ARG A 856 -21.19 22.97 -31.10
N MET A 857 -21.56 21.77 -30.62
CA MET A 857 -22.84 21.53 -29.95
C MET A 857 -22.91 22.28 -28.60
N GLU A 858 -21.84 22.20 -27.81
CA GLU A 858 -21.75 22.87 -26.50
C GLU A 858 -21.74 24.39 -26.61
N GLU A 859 -20.87 24.95 -27.46
CA GLU A 859 -20.77 26.39 -27.73
C GLU A 859 -22.09 27.02 -28.15
N ARG A 860 -22.91 26.28 -28.91
CA ARG A 860 -24.18 26.74 -29.46
C ARG A 860 -25.39 26.32 -28.62
N GLY A 861 -25.19 25.52 -27.57
CA GLY A 861 -26.27 24.98 -26.74
C GLY A 861 -27.25 24.09 -27.50
N VAL A 862 -26.84 23.46 -28.61
CA VAL A 862 -27.71 22.62 -29.46
C VAL A 862 -27.31 21.16 -29.35
N ARG A 863 -28.28 20.25 -29.45
CA ARG A 863 -28.05 18.80 -29.38
C ARG A 863 -27.91 18.13 -30.75
N HIS A 864 -28.15 18.88 -31.83
CA HIS A 864 -28.16 18.43 -33.21
C HIS A 864 -27.38 19.41 -34.08
N LEU A 865 -26.57 18.90 -35.01
CA LEU A 865 -25.86 19.68 -36.02
C LEU A 865 -26.19 19.17 -37.41
N ALA A 866 -26.41 20.09 -38.35
CA ALA A 866 -26.55 19.76 -39.75
C ALA A 866 -25.16 19.60 -40.39
N VAL A 867 -24.97 18.50 -41.10
CA VAL A 867 -23.70 18.18 -41.77
C VAL A 867 -23.75 18.72 -43.20
N GLU A 868 -22.78 19.57 -43.53
CA GLU A 868 -22.63 20.23 -44.81
C GLU A 868 -21.50 19.55 -45.61
N ASP A 869 -21.81 19.20 -46.87
CA ASP A 869 -20.81 18.68 -47.80
C ASP A 869 -19.92 19.80 -48.36
N GLN A 870 -18.92 19.39 -49.15
CA GLN A 870 -17.95 20.29 -49.79
C GLN A 870 -18.59 21.34 -50.71
N ASN A 871 -19.83 21.11 -51.17
CA ASN A 871 -20.58 21.98 -52.07
C ASN A 871 -21.58 22.88 -51.32
N GLY A 872 -21.58 22.88 -49.98
CA GLY A 872 -22.49 23.69 -49.18
C GLY A 872 -23.90 23.09 -49.03
N LYS A 873 -24.09 21.82 -49.41
CA LYS A 873 -25.38 21.13 -49.29
C LYS A 873 -25.46 20.38 -47.97
N ILE A 874 -26.60 20.47 -47.29
CA ILE A 874 -26.85 19.67 -46.09
C ILE A 874 -27.12 18.22 -46.50
N VAL A 875 -26.27 17.32 -46.05
CA VAL A 875 -26.29 15.89 -46.39
C VAL A 875 -26.70 14.98 -45.23
N ASN A 876 -26.56 15.43 -43.99
CA ASN A 876 -26.90 14.64 -42.80
C ASN A 876 -27.25 15.53 -41.59
N VAL A 877 -27.77 14.92 -40.52
CA VAL A 877 -27.92 15.53 -39.20
C VAL A 877 -27.30 14.58 -38.19
N ILE A 878 -26.38 15.09 -37.38
CA ILE A 878 -25.78 14.35 -36.27
C ILE A 878 -26.35 14.88 -34.96
N ASP A 879 -26.63 13.98 -34.03
CA ASP A 879 -27.03 14.34 -32.67
C ASP A 879 -25.93 13.94 -31.67
N ASN A 880 -26.00 14.51 -30.46
CA ASN A 880 -25.02 14.22 -29.42
C ASN A 880 -24.93 12.72 -29.10
N LYS A 881 -26.05 11.98 -29.21
CA LYS A 881 -26.08 10.53 -28.97
C LYS A 881 -25.34 9.76 -30.07
N SER A 882 -25.37 10.22 -31.33
CA SER A 882 -24.64 9.67 -32.47
C SER A 882 -23.16 10.04 -32.46
N LEU A 883 -22.78 11.23 -31.97
CA LEU A 883 -21.38 11.61 -31.77
C LEU A 883 -20.73 10.83 -30.62
N ILE A 884 -21.50 10.44 -29.61
CA ILE A 884 -21.06 9.59 -28.50
C ILE A 884 -21.15 8.10 -28.87
N GLN A 885 -21.51 7.73 -30.12
CA GLN A 885 -21.41 6.34 -30.59
C GLN A 885 -19.95 5.97 -30.88
N PHE A 886 -19.23 5.73 -29.79
CA PHE A 886 -18.01 4.94 -29.73
C PHE A 886 -18.19 3.62 -30.47
N HIS A 887 -17.27 3.31 -31.39
CA HIS A 887 -17.28 2.05 -32.14
C HIS A 887 -17.04 0.78 -31.32
N ARG A 888 -16.96 0.81 -29.97
CA ARG A 888 -16.77 -0.39 -29.13
C ARG A 888 -16.94 -0.16 -27.62
N TYR A 889 -17.86 0.71 -27.18
CA TYR A 889 -18.26 0.69 -25.75
C TYR A 889 -19.22 -0.45 -25.47
N GLY A 890 -18.56 -1.57 -25.25
CA GLY A 890 -19.07 -2.88 -24.96
C GLY A 890 -20.23 -3.03 -24.00
N PRO A 891 -20.35 -2.32 -22.87
CA PRO A 891 -21.30 -2.77 -21.84
C PRO A 891 -22.69 -2.17 -22.01
N ILE A 892 -22.80 -0.84 -22.16
CA ILE A 892 -24.09 -0.14 -22.16
C ILE A 892 -24.89 -0.43 -23.44
N VAL A 893 -24.23 -0.40 -24.60
CA VAL A 893 -24.86 -0.78 -25.86
C VAL A 893 -25.25 -2.24 -25.82
N LEU A 894 -24.39 -3.13 -25.31
CA LEU A 894 -24.71 -4.54 -25.22
C LEU A 894 -25.87 -4.83 -24.28
N SER A 895 -25.90 -4.23 -23.08
CA SER A 895 -27.04 -4.31 -22.16
C SER A 895 -28.33 -3.80 -22.81
N ARG A 896 -28.27 -2.77 -23.66
CA ARG A 896 -29.43 -2.27 -24.42
C ARG A 896 -29.87 -3.22 -25.53
N GLU A 897 -28.94 -3.81 -26.28
CA GLU A 897 -29.29 -4.81 -27.31
C GLU A 897 -29.84 -6.09 -26.66
N ILE A 898 -29.29 -6.49 -25.50
CA ILE A 898 -29.83 -7.57 -24.67
C ILE A 898 -31.25 -7.23 -24.21
N SER A 899 -31.51 -6.04 -23.66
CA SER A 899 -32.84 -5.69 -23.15
C SER A 899 -33.91 -5.60 -24.25
N ARG A 900 -33.51 -5.43 -25.52
CA ARG A 900 -34.39 -5.41 -26.69
C ARG A 900 -34.52 -6.77 -27.38
N ALA A 901 -33.71 -7.76 -27.02
CA ALA A 901 -33.68 -9.05 -27.70
C ALA A 901 -35.03 -9.77 -27.63
N GLU A 902 -35.58 -10.20 -28.76
CA GLU A 902 -36.91 -10.82 -28.81
C GLU A 902 -36.92 -12.29 -28.38
N THR A 903 -35.76 -12.97 -28.40
CA THR A 903 -35.64 -14.39 -28.04
C THR A 903 -34.42 -14.66 -27.17
N ALA A 904 -34.43 -15.78 -26.44
CA ALA A 904 -33.30 -16.23 -25.63
C ALA A 904 -32.04 -16.48 -26.48
N GLU A 905 -32.19 -16.91 -27.73
CA GLU A 905 -31.07 -17.10 -28.67
C GLU A 905 -30.39 -15.77 -29.06
N VAL A 906 -31.17 -14.69 -29.20
CA VAL A 906 -30.62 -13.36 -29.47
C VAL A 906 -29.93 -12.80 -28.22
N VAL A 907 -30.52 -13.01 -27.04
CA VAL A 907 -29.88 -12.67 -25.75
C VAL A 907 -28.52 -13.35 -25.64
N ALA A 908 -28.46 -14.67 -25.85
CA ALA A 908 -27.22 -15.45 -25.77
C ALA A 908 -26.14 -14.97 -26.76
N ARG A 909 -26.55 -14.63 -28.00
CA ARG A 909 -25.65 -14.12 -29.03
C ARG A 909 -25.00 -12.80 -28.63
N HIS A 910 -25.76 -11.90 -28.00
CA HIS A 910 -25.22 -10.66 -27.48
C HIS A 910 -24.32 -10.92 -26.27
N ALA A 911 -24.76 -11.73 -25.30
CA ALA A 911 -23.95 -12.09 -24.12
C ALA A 911 -22.57 -12.66 -24.48
N ALA A 912 -22.46 -13.43 -25.57
CA ALA A 912 -21.20 -13.98 -26.08
C ALA A 912 -20.13 -12.92 -26.45
N LEU A 913 -20.50 -11.64 -26.57
CA LEU A 913 -19.56 -10.54 -26.79
C LEU A 913 -18.85 -10.08 -25.51
N ALA A 914 -19.35 -10.45 -24.32
CA ALA A 914 -18.82 -9.99 -23.03
C ALA A 914 -17.31 -10.26 -22.81
N PRO A 915 -16.74 -11.45 -23.17
CA PRO A 915 -15.31 -11.69 -23.00
C PRO A 915 -14.42 -10.75 -23.83
N ALA A 916 -14.81 -10.41 -25.06
CA ALA A 916 -14.05 -9.50 -25.92
C ALA A 916 -14.00 -8.07 -25.35
N LEU A 917 -15.06 -7.67 -24.65
CA LEU A 917 -15.15 -6.37 -23.99
C LEU A 917 -14.36 -6.34 -22.70
N ALA A 918 -14.45 -7.41 -21.90
CA ALA A 918 -13.63 -7.59 -20.72
C ALA A 918 -12.14 -7.53 -21.07
N LYS A 919 -11.74 -8.11 -22.21
CA LYS A 919 -10.36 -8.05 -22.70
C LYS A 919 -9.93 -6.60 -22.94
N THR A 920 -10.76 -5.86 -23.65
CA THR A 920 -10.47 -4.46 -24.01
C THR A 920 -10.35 -3.60 -22.74
N LEU A 921 -11.18 -3.85 -21.72
CA LEU A 921 -11.07 -3.20 -20.42
C LEU A 921 -9.85 -3.64 -19.62
N LEU A 922 -9.48 -4.92 -19.63
CA LEU A 922 -8.27 -5.43 -18.97
C LEU A 922 -6.98 -4.87 -19.60
N ASP A 923 -6.97 -4.68 -20.92
CA ASP A 923 -5.82 -4.11 -21.64
C ASP A 923 -5.68 -2.59 -21.35
N SER A 924 -6.80 -1.90 -21.09
CA SER A 924 -6.87 -0.44 -20.90
C SER A 924 -6.92 0.04 -19.45
N SER A 925 -7.38 -0.78 -18.49
CA SER A 925 -7.59 -0.41 -17.08
C SER A 925 -6.64 -1.16 -16.14
N LEU A 926 -6.10 -0.45 -15.15
CA LEU A 926 -5.35 -1.04 -14.03
C LEU A 926 -6.25 -1.59 -12.91
N ARG A 927 -7.56 -1.33 -12.92
CA ARG A 927 -8.48 -1.71 -11.82
C ARG A 927 -9.44 -2.85 -12.22
N PRO A 928 -9.34 -4.03 -11.58
CA PRO A 928 -10.23 -5.18 -11.84
C PRO A 928 -11.71 -4.91 -11.60
N GLN A 929 -12.03 -4.05 -10.62
CA GLN A 929 -13.42 -3.74 -10.23
C GLN A 929 -14.28 -3.25 -11.40
N HIS A 930 -13.72 -2.46 -12.33
CA HIS A 930 -14.47 -1.98 -13.49
C HIS A 930 -14.86 -3.14 -14.43
N VAL A 931 -14.02 -4.17 -14.55
CA VAL A 931 -14.27 -5.34 -15.39
C VAL A 931 -15.34 -6.22 -14.76
N THR A 932 -15.27 -6.46 -13.45
CA THR A 932 -16.29 -7.28 -12.74
C THR A 932 -17.64 -6.58 -12.71
N ASN A 933 -17.69 -5.27 -12.46
CA ASN A 933 -18.94 -4.48 -12.52
C ASN A 933 -19.55 -4.50 -13.91
N MET A 934 -18.73 -4.41 -14.96
CA MET A 934 -19.18 -4.56 -16.34
C MET A 934 -19.82 -5.93 -16.58
N LEU A 935 -19.11 -7.01 -16.20
CA LEU A 935 -19.60 -8.37 -16.38
C LEU A 935 -20.90 -8.59 -15.61
N ALA A 936 -20.99 -8.09 -14.37
CA ALA A 936 -22.18 -8.14 -13.54
C ALA A 936 -23.37 -7.44 -14.21
N GLY A 937 -23.18 -6.21 -14.70
CA GLY A 937 -24.25 -5.47 -15.39
C GLY A 937 -24.73 -6.12 -16.69
N ILE A 938 -23.86 -6.82 -17.42
CA ILE A 938 -24.28 -7.60 -18.60
C ILE A 938 -25.11 -8.82 -18.16
N CYS A 939 -24.67 -9.55 -17.14
CA CYS A 939 -25.41 -10.71 -16.61
C CYS A 939 -26.78 -10.33 -16.04
N ASP A 940 -26.87 -9.19 -15.35
CA ASP A 940 -28.13 -8.65 -14.86
C ASP A 940 -29.08 -8.34 -16.03
N ALA A 941 -28.60 -7.64 -17.07
CA ALA A 941 -29.40 -7.36 -18.25
C ALA A 941 -29.88 -8.64 -18.98
N VAL A 942 -29.03 -9.67 -19.04
CA VAL A 942 -29.40 -11.00 -19.58
C VAL A 942 -30.50 -11.61 -18.71
N THR A 943 -30.32 -11.62 -17.40
CA THR A 943 -31.25 -12.21 -16.43
C THR A 943 -32.61 -11.52 -16.49
N GLU A 944 -32.64 -10.18 -16.40
CA GLU A 944 -33.85 -9.37 -16.51
C GLU A 944 -34.60 -9.66 -17.82
N ARG A 945 -33.87 -9.70 -18.95
CA ARG A 945 -34.52 -9.95 -20.23
C ARG A 945 -35.10 -11.36 -20.31
N LEU A 946 -34.36 -12.37 -19.85
CA LEU A 946 -34.85 -13.75 -19.83
C LEU A 946 -36.07 -13.90 -18.92
N ILE A 947 -36.14 -13.18 -17.80
CA ILE A 947 -37.34 -13.15 -16.94
C ILE A 947 -38.52 -12.52 -17.69
N GLN A 948 -38.32 -11.39 -18.37
CA GLN A 948 -39.39 -10.77 -19.17
C GLN A 948 -39.92 -11.70 -20.26
N LEU A 949 -39.03 -12.41 -20.96
CA LEU A 949 -39.40 -13.40 -21.98
C LEU A 949 -40.14 -14.60 -21.35
N ALA A 950 -39.69 -15.09 -20.19
CA ALA A 950 -40.34 -16.17 -19.46
C ALA A 950 -41.75 -15.77 -18.97
N VAL A 951 -41.93 -14.54 -18.48
CA VAL A 951 -43.24 -14.00 -18.08
C VAL A 951 -44.16 -13.83 -19.30
N ALA A 952 -43.64 -13.40 -20.44
CA ALA A 952 -44.41 -13.33 -21.67
C ALA A 952 -44.90 -14.71 -22.14
N GLU A 953 -44.12 -15.78 -21.90
CA GLU A 953 -44.49 -17.16 -22.21
C GLU A 953 -45.48 -17.77 -21.20
N LEU A 954 -45.26 -17.56 -19.90
CA LEU A 954 -46.02 -18.20 -18.81
C LEU A 954 -47.30 -17.44 -18.43
N GLY A 955 -47.42 -16.16 -18.79
CA GLY A 955 -48.47 -15.26 -18.32
C GLY A 955 -48.04 -14.40 -17.12
N PRO A 956 -48.90 -13.53 -16.57
CA PRO A 956 -48.54 -12.66 -15.46
C PRO A 956 -48.23 -13.47 -14.18
N PRO A 957 -47.28 -13.02 -13.34
CA PRO A 957 -46.94 -13.71 -12.11
C PRO A 957 -48.12 -13.70 -11.12
N PRO A 958 -48.36 -14.80 -10.36
CA PRO A 958 -49.50 -14.95 -9.45
C PRO A 958 -49.35 -14.20 -8.11
N ALA A 959 -48.17 -13.64 -7.84
CA ALA A 959 -47.85 -12.82 -6.67
C ALA A 959 -46.64 -11.91 -6.96
N PRO A 960 -46.45 -10.80 -6.22
CA PRO A 960 -45.19 -10.06 -6.21
C PRO A 960 -44.01 -10.97 -5.89
N PHE A 961 -42.92 -10.82 -6.64
CA PHE A 961 -41.72 -11.63 -6.46
C PHE A 961 -40.48 -10.81 -6.77
N VAL A 962 -39.34 -11.30 -6.28
CA VAL A 962 -38.01 -10.81 -6.62
C VAL A 962 -37.10 -11.97 -6.97
N PHE A 963 -36.39 -11.82 -8.07
CA PHE A 963 -35.29 -12.67 -8.47
C PHE A 963 -34.00 -12.11 -7.87
N ILE A 964 -33.33 -12.93 -7.06
CA ILE A 964 -32.10 -12.56 -6.38
C ILE A 964 -30.91 -13.28 -6.99
N SER A 965 -29.81 -12.56 -7.11
CA SER A 965 -28.48 -13.13 -7.36
C SER A 965 -27.76 -13.34 -6.04
N MET A 966 -26.89 -14.34 -5.96
CA MET A 966 -26.13 -14.69 -4.77
C MET A 966 -24.66 -14.92 -5.12
N GLY A 967 -23.82 -15.20 -4.12
CA GLY A 967 -22.42 -15.55 -4.35
C GLY A 967 -21.66 -14.46 -5.10
N SER A 968 -20.86 -14.85 -6.09
CA SER A 968 -20.02 -13.89 -6.81
C SER A 968 -20.82 -12.89 -7.67
N GLN A 969 -21.98 -13.30 -8.21
CA GLN A 969 -22.90 -12.38 -8.90
C GLN A 969 -23.54 -11.39 -7.91
N GLY A 970 -23.97 -11.89 -6.75
CA GLY A 970 -24.57 -11.07 -5.70
C GLY A 970 -23.62 -10.01 -5.13
N ARG A 971 -22.31 -10.31 -5.09
CA ARG A 971 -21.25 -9.34 -4.76
C ARG A 971 -20.79 -8.47 -5.93
N GLN A 972 -21.26 -8.73 -7.16
CA GLN A 972 -20.78 -8.09 -8.40
C GLN A 972 -19.29 -8.32 -8.71
N GLU A 973 -18.77 -9.48 -8.30
CA GLU A 973 -17.37 -9.89 -8.39
C GLU A 973 -17.15 -11.06 -9.35
N GLN A 974 -18.15 -11.35 -10.19
CA GLN A 974 -18.09 -12.42 -11.17
C GLN A 974 -17.03 -12.16 -12.25
N THR A 975 -16.45 -13.25 -12.76
CA THR A 975 -15.40 -13.20 -13.78
C THR A 975 -15.82 -13.96 -15.05
N LEU A 976 -14.87 -14.27 -15.92
CA LEU A 976 -15.13 -14.95 -17.20
C LEU A 976 -15.44 -16.44 -17.06
N LEU A 977 -15.21 -17.00 -15.87
CA LEU A 977 -15.62 -18.33 -15.46
C LEU A 977 -16.53 -18.17 -14.24
N THR A 978 -17.84 -18.30 -14.47
CA THR A 978 -18.86 -18.17 -13.41
C THR A 978 -19.97 -19.18 -13.59
N ASP A 979 -20.41 -19.72 -12.47
CA ASP A 979 -21.63 -20.50 -12.29
C ASP A 979 -22.84 -19.59 -12.01
N GLN A 980 -24.02 -20.19 -12.04
CA GLN A 980 -25.28 -19.54 -11.70
C GLN A 980 -25.62 -19.74 -10.21
N ASP A 981 -25.61 -18.64 -9.43
CA ASP A 981 -26.09 -18.63 -8.05
C ASP A 981 -27.29 -17.69 -7.93
N ASN A 982 -28.51 -18.22 -7.98
CA ASN A 982 -29.74 -17.41 -7.97
C ASN A 982 -30.94 -18.08 -7.29
N GLY A 983 -31.93 -17.26 -6.93
CA GLY A 983 -33.14 -17.69 -6.21
C GLY A 983 -34.32 -16.76 -6.46
N ILE A 984 -35.50 -17.18 -6.00
CA ILE A 984 -36.74 -16.39 -6.05
C ILE A 984 -37.33 -16.29 -4.65
N ILE A 985 -37.69 -15.06 -4.28
CA ILE A 985 -38.51 -14.77 -3.09
C ILE A 985 -39.85 -14.24 -3.60
N TYR A 986 -40.97 -14.78 -3.12
CA TYR A 986 -42.30 -14.28 -3.48
C TYR A 986 -43.19 -14.04 -2.26
N SER A 987 -44.15 -13.14 -2.41
CA SER A 987 -45.20 -12.94 -1.40
C SER A 987 -46.21 -14.08 -1.43
N PRO A 988 -46.78 -14.48 -0.28
CA PRO A 988 -47.95 -15.36 -0.26
C PRO A 988 -49.07 -14.78 -1.13
N SER A 989 -49.75 -15.62 -1.92
CA SER A 989 -50.92 -15.20 -2.70
C SER A 989 -52.20 -15.42 -1.90
N GLU A 990 -53.10 -14.43 -1.86
CA GLU A 990 -54.42 -14.58 -1.24
C GLU A 990 -55.40 -15.42 -2.07
N HIS A 991 -55.11 -15.60 -3.36
CA HIS A 991 -56.05 -16.15 -4.35
C HIS A 991 -55.63 -17.51 -4.93
N MET A 992 -54.42 -17.98 -4.62
CA MET A 992 -53.84 -19.20 -5.18
C MET A 992 -53.14 -20.02 -4.09
N ALA A 993 -53.29 -21.34 -4.13
CA ALA A 993 -52.66 -22.23 -3.15
C ALA A 993 -51.11 -22.13 -3.21
N PRO A 994 -50.40 -22.23 -2.06
CA PRO A 994 -48.93 -22.08 -2.01
C PRO A 994 -48.17 -22.95 -3.03
N ASP A 995 -48.57 -24.21 -3.19
CA ASP A 995 -47.95 -25.14 -4.15
C ASP A 995 -48.11 -24.69 -5.61
N GLN A 996 -49.24 -24.06 -5.94
CA GLN A 996 -49.51 -23.55 -7.29
C GLN A 996 -48.69 -22.27 -7.59
N VAL A 997 -48.54 -21.40 -6.59
CA VAL A 997 -47.68 -20.21 -6.67
C VAL A 997 -46.21 -20.63 -6.87
N GLN A 998 -45.73 -21.57 -6.04
CA GLN A 998 -44.37 -22.10 -6.16
C GLN A 998 -44.14 -22.80 -7.51
N ALA A 999 -45.10 -23.58 -7.99
CA ALA A 999 -45.01 -24.26 -9.29
C ALA A 999 -44.87 -23.27 -10.47
N TYR A 1000 -45.52 -22.11 -10.41
CA TYR A 1000 -45.33 -21.06 -11.40
C TYR A 1000 -43.89 -20.53 -11.38
N PHE A 1001 -43.37 -20.16 -10.20
CA PHE A 1001 -42.03 -19.60 -10.07
C PHE A 1001 -40.92 -20.61 -10.36
N LEU A 1002 -41.13 -21.90 -10.07
CA LEU A 1002 -40.21 -22.97 -10.47
C LEU A 1002 -40.12 -23.12 -12.00
N LYS A 1003 -41.25 -22.99 -12.71
CA LYS A 1003 -41.25 -22.97 -14.18
C LYS A 1003 -40.51 -21.74 -14.71
N LEU A 1004 -40.76 -20.57 -14.14
CA LEU A 1004 -40.06 -19.33 -14.49
C LEU A 1004 -38.55 -19.48 -14.28
N GLY A 1005 -38.13 -19.94 -13.10
CA GLY A 1005 -36.73 -20.22 -12.76
C GLY A 1005 -36.11 -21.22 -13.74
N ALA A 1006 -36.83 -22.28 -14.12
CA ALA A 1006 -36.33 -23.27 -15.08
C ALA A 1006 -36.10 -22.68 -16.49
N ILE A 1007 -36.95 -21.77 -16.96
CA ILE A 1007 -36.77 -21.09 -18.25
C ILE A 1007 -35.56 -20.15 -18.18
N VAL A 1008 -35.46 -19.35 -17.12
CA VAL A 1008 -34.38 -18.37 -16.92
C VAL A 1008 -33.03 -19.06 -16.79
N CYS A 1009 -32.90 -20.09 -15.95
CA CYS A 1009 -31.64 -20.83 -15.77
C CYS A 1009 -31.16 -21.51 -17.07
N ARG A 1010 -32.08 -22.03 -17.89
CA ARG A 1010 -31.73 -22.56 -19.22
C ARG A 1010 -31.29 -21.47 -20.19
N GLY A 1011 -31.92 -20.28 -20.12
CA GLY A 1011 -31.51 -19.13 -20.93
C GLY A 1011 -30.12 -18.60 -20.54
N LEU A 1012 -29.82 -18.56 -19.24
CA LEU A 1012 -28.50 -18.18 -18.73
C LEU A 1012 -27.42 -19.18 -19.14
N ASP A 1013 -27.71 -20.48 -19.09
CA ASP A 1013 -26.81 -21.53 -19.57
C ASP A 1013 -26.50 -21.37 -21.07
N LYS A 1014 -27.53 -21.13 -21.89
CA LYS A 1014 -27.34 -20.77 -23.31
C LYS A 1014 -26.51 -19.51 -23.52
N ALA A 1015 -26.58 -18.54 -22.61
CA ALA A 1015 -25.82 -17.29 -22.67
C ALA A 1015 -24.36 -17.43 -22.18
N GLY A 1016 -23.94 -18.62 -21.74
CA GLY A 1016 -22.58 -18.93 -21.31
C GLY A 1016 -22.37 -18.95 -19.79
N TYR A 1017 -23.44 -18.86 -18.99
CA TYR A 1017 -23.39 -18.96 -17.53
C TYR A 1017 -23.74 -20.38 -17.10
N THR A 1018 -22.75 -21.21 -16.77
CA THR A 1018 -22.97 -22.64 -16.55
C THR A 1018 -23.85 -22.94 -15.35
N LEU A 1019 -24.70 -23.96 -15.46
CA LEU A 1019 -25.50 -24.46 -14.32
C LEU A 1019 -24.61 -24.78 -13.11
N CYS A 1020 -25.06 -24.39 -11.91
CA CYS A 1020 -24.33 -24.64 -10.68
C CYS A 1020 -24.39 -26.12 -10.28
N ALA A 1021 -23.22 -26.73 -10.02
CA ALA A 1021 -23.12 -28.13 -9.58
C ALA A 1021 -23.81 -28.37 -8.23
N GLY A 1022 -23.84 -27.36 -7.35
CA GLY A 1022 -24.54 -27.39 -6.06
C GLY A 1022 -26.05 -27.15 -6.15
N GLN A 1023 -26.60 -27.00 -7.37
CA GLN A 1023 -28.01 -26.74 -7.61
C GLN A 1023 -28.57 -25.49 -6.91
N VAL A 1024 -27.74 -24.46 -6.69
CA VAL A 1024 -28.11 -23.15 -6.09
C VAL A 1024 -28.75 -22.24 -7.14
N MET A 1025 -29.94 -22.65 -7.61
CA MET A 1025 -30.63 -22.00 -8.73
C MET A 1025 -32.14 -21.87 -8.47
N ALA A 1026 -32.76 -20.85 -9.08
CA ALA A 1026 -34.17 -20.52 -8.95
C ALA A 1026 -35.14 -21.62 -9.45
N ASN A 1027 -34.64 -22.61 -10.19
CA ASN A 1027 -35.41 -23.78 -10.61
C ASN A 1027 -35.50 -24.89 -9.54
N ASN A 1028 -34.84 -24.71 -8.39
CA ASN A 1028 -34.84 -25.66 -7.29
C ASN A 1028 -35.86 -25.21 -6.21
N PRO A 1029 -36.77 -26.10 -5.74
CA PRO A 1029 -37.73 -25.79 -4.68
C PRO A 1029 -37.10 -25.29 -3.37
N ARG A 1030 -35.82 -25.62 -3.13
CA ARG A 1030 -35.09 -25.09 -1.97
C ARG A 1030 -34.82 -23.59 -2.07
N TRP A 1031 -34.70 -23.04 -3.27
CA TRP A 1031 -34.29 -21.64 -3.53
C TRP A 1031 -35.37 -20.80 -4.21
N CYS A 1032 -36.56 -21.37 -4.39
CA CYS A 1032 -37.77 -20.71 -4.89
C CYS A 1032 -38.85 -20.85 -3.83
N ARG A 1033 -38.97 -19.86 -2.95
CA ARG A 1033 -39.78 -19.95 -1.72
C ARG A 1033 -40.46 -18.63 -1.38
N SER A 1034 -41.48 -18.71 -0.54
CA SER A 1034 -42.14 -17.51 -0.01
C SER A 1034 -41.20 -16.75 0.93
N LEU A 1035 -41.45 -15.46 1.16
CA LEU A 1035 -40.67 -14.66 2.12
C LEU A 1035 -40.63 -15.33 3.52
N SER A 1036 -41.77 -15.80 4.02
CA SER A 1036 -41.86 -16.48 5.33
C SER A 1036 -41.07 -17.78 5.38
N ASP A 1037 -41.01 -18.54 4.28
CA ASP A 1037 -40.22 -19.79 4.23
C ASP A 1037 -38.71 -19.50 4.15
N TRP A 1038 -38.32 -18.39 3.53
CA TRP A 1038 -36.94 -17.90 3.54
C TRP A 1038 -36.53 -17.45 4.95
N GLU A 1039 -37.38 -16.68 5.62
CA GLU A 1039 -37.17 -16.26 7.01
C GLU A 1039 -37.00 -17.48 7.94
N ALA A 1040 -37.90 -18.46 7.85
CA ALA A 1040 -37.82 -19.70 8.63
C ALA A 1040 -36.53 -20.49 8.34
N ALA A 1041 -36.10 -20.55 7.07
CA ALA A 1041 -34.85 -21.20 6.70
C ALA A 1041 -33.63 -20.48 7.31
N PHE A 1042 -33.57 -19.15 7.27
CA PHE A 1042 -32.49 -18.40 7.89
C PHE A 1042 -32.46 -18.52 9.41
N VAL A 1043 -33.63 -18.60 10.08
CA VAL A 1043 -33.69 -18.89 11.52
C VAL A 1043 -33.01 -20.22 11.82
N ASP A 1044 -33.39 -21.29 11.11
CA ASP A 1044 -32.81 -22.62 11.29
C ASP A 1044 -31.29 -22.62 11.02
N TRP A 1045 -30.86 -21.99 9.93
CA TRP A 1045 -29.45 -21.87 9.55
C TRP A 1045 -28.58 -21.10 10.54
N ILE A 1046 -29.15 -20.11 11.22
CA ILE A 1046 -28.44 -19.28 12.19
C ILE A 1046 -28.43 -19.96 13.57
N GLN A 1047 -29.54 -20.56 13.99
CA GLN A 1047 -29.73 -21.13 15.33
C GLN A 1047 -29.22 -22.57 15.47
N ASN A 1048 -29.24 -23.36 14.40
CA ASN A 1048 -28.74 -24.74 14.37
C ASN A 1048 -27.56 -24.89 13.40
N PRO A 1049 -26.44 -24.18 13.59
CA PRO A 1049 -25.34 -24.17 12.63
C PRO A 1049 -24.58 -25.51 12.64
N GLU A 1050 -24.85 -26.38 11.66
CA GLU A 1050 -23.97 -27.52 11.38
C GLU A 1050 -22.69 -27.06 10.64
N PRO A 1051 -21.48 -27.51 11.03
CA PRO A 1051 -20.22 -27.06 10.42
C PRO A 1051 -20.15 -27.20 8.90
N GLN A 1052 -20.80 -28.21 8.33
CA GLN A 1052 -20.83 -28.46 6.89
C GLN A 1052 -21.86 -27.58 6.15
N GLU A 1053 -22.96 -27.21 6.81
CA GLU A 1053 -23.98 -26.35 6.21
C GLU A 1053 -23.51 -24.89 6.14
N ILE A 1054 -22.74 -24.40 7.12
CA ILE A 1054 -22.26 -23.00 7.17
C ILE A 1054 -21.44 -22.60 5.92
N ILE A 1055 -20.68 -23.54 5.34
CA ILE A 1055 -19.95 -23.34 4.08
C ILE A 1055 -20.91 -22.95 2.96
N ASN A 1056 -21.98 -23.74 2.80
CA ASN A 1056 -23.01 -23.53 1.79
C ASN A 1056 -23.82 -22.26 2.10
N LEU A 1057 -24.06 -21.99 3.38
CA LEU A 1057 -24.84 -20.84 3.86
C LEU A 1057 -24.15 -19.49 3.61
N SER A 1058 -22.82 -19.46 3.55
CA SER A 1058 -22.06 -18.22 3.38
C SER A 1058 -22.37 -17.47 2.07
N ILE A 1059 -22.80 -18.18 1.03
CA ILE A 1059 -23.23 -17.63 -0.27
C ILE A 1059 -24.54 -16.85 -0.15
N PHE A 1060 -25.44 -17.29 0.75
CA PHE A 1060 -26.78 -16.74 0.89
C PHE A 1060 -26.82 -15.40 1.62
N PHE A 1061 -25.74 -15.01 2.30
CA PHE A 1061 -25.60 -13.66 2.89
C PHE A 1061 -25.16 -12.59 1.86
N ASP A 1062 -24.79 -13.00 0.66
CA ASP A 1062 -24.39 -12.11 -0.44
C ASP A 1062 -25.51 -11.87 -1.45
N PHE A 1063 -26.76 -12.10 -1.08
CA PHE A 1063 -27.87 -11.95 -2.01
C PHE A 1063 -28.10 -10.48 -2.41
N ARG A 1064 -28.50 -10.23 -3.66
CA ARG A 1064 -28.84 -8.91 -4.20
C ARG A 1064 -30.04 -9.02 -5.16
N PRO A 1065 -31.03 -8.12 -5.09
CA PRO A 1065 -32.13 -8.12 -6.04
C PRO A 1065 -31.65 -7.79 -7.46
N VAL A 1066 -32.18 -8.52 -8.45
CA VAL A 1066 -31.90 -8.31 -9.88
C VAL A 1066 -33.17 -7.86 -10.62
N TYR A 1067 -34.31 -8.49 -10.36
CA TYR A 1067 -35.57 -8.17 -11.04
C TYR A 1067 -36.76 -8.40 -10.11
N GLY A 1068 -37.77 -7.53 -10.18
CA GLY A 1068 -39.01 -7.65 -9.41
C GLY A 1068 -39.05 -6.71 -8.21
N ASP A 1069 -39.80 -7.09 -7.18
CA ASP A 1069 -40.09 -6.27 -6.00
C ASP A 1069 -38.91 -6.27 -5.01
N THR A 1070 -38.11 -5.21 -5.04
CA THR A 1070 -36.90 -5.09 -4.22
C THR A 1070 -37.18 -5.09 -2.72
N ASP A 1071 -38.38 -4.72 -2.31
CA ASP A 1071 -38.74 -4.62 -0.89
C ASP A 1071 -38.72 -6.00 -0.23
N LEU A 1072 -39.11 -7.06 -0.95
CA LEU A 1072 -39.02 -8.45 -0.45
C LEU A 1072 -37.59 -8.87 -0.09
N ALA A 1073 -36.60 -8.43 -0.86
CA ALA A 1073 -35.19 -8.72 -0.57
C ALA A 1073 -34.67 -7.85 0.60
N LEU A 1074 -35.15 -6.61 0.71
CA LEU A 1074 -34.81 -5.73 1.83
C LEU A 1074 -35.42 -6.25 3.14
N ASP A 1075 -36.67 -6.67 3.14
CA ASP A 1075 -37.37 -7.23 4.30
C ASP A 1075 -36.65 -8.48 4.82
N LEU A 1076 -36.30 -9.40 3.92
CA LEU A 1076 -35.49 -10.57 4.29
C LEU A 1076 -34.15 -10.17 4.92
N ARG A 1077 -33.47 -9.14 4.39
CA ARG A 1077 -32.19 -8.67 4.94
C ARG A 1077 -32.36 -8.08 6.34
N HIS A 1078 -33.38 -7.25 6.55
CA HIS A 1078 -33.68 -6.67 7.85
C HIS A 1078 -34.02 -7.76 8.87
N PHE A 1079 -34.80 -8.76 8.46
CA PHE A 1079 -35.10 -9.93 9.29
C PHE A 1079 -33.82 -10.67 9.69
N ILE A 1080 -32.95 -11.02 8.73
CA ILE A 1080 -31.67 -11.69 8.99
C ILE A 1080 -30.79 -10.88 9.97
N HIS A 1081 -30.68 -9.55 9.79
CA HIS A 1081 -29.94 -8.70 10.72
C HIS A 1081 -30.54 -8.70 12.13
N GLY A 1082 -31.86 -8.80 12.25
CA GLY A 1082 -32.55 -8.96 13.52
C GLY A 1082 -32.16 -10.25 14.22
N VAL A 1083 -32.20 -11.39 13.51
CA VAL A 1083 -31.85 -12.71 14.06
C VAL A 1083 -30.36 -12.80 14.46
N LEU A 1084 -29.46 -12.23 13.66
CA LEU A 1084 -28.01 -12.28 13.90
C LEU A 1084 -27.54 -11.48 15.12
N LYS A 1085 -28.34 -10.51 15.60
CA LYS A 1085 -27.89 -9.55 16.63
C LYS A 1085 -27.46 -10.22 17.94
N ASP A 1086 -28.10 -11.33 18.31
CA ASP A 1086 -27.93 -11.99 19.61
C ASP A 1086 -27.24 -13.38 19.50
N GLU A 1087 -26.83 -13.79 18.30
CA GLU A 1087 -26.35 -15.16 18.01
C GLU A 1087 -24.82 -15.24 17.91
N THR A 1088 -24.15 -15.27 19.07
CA THR A 1088 -22.68 -15.32 19.15
C THR A 1088 -22.08 -16.63 18.62
N ALA A 1089 -22.80 -17.75 18.77
CA ALA A 1089 -22.37 -19.07 18.30
C ALA A 1089 -22.23 -19.11 16.77
N PHE A 1090 -23.15 -18.48 16.04
CA PHE A 1090 -23.09 -18.38 14.59
C PHE A 1090 -21.78 -17.72 14.13
N PHE A 1091 -21.40 -16.58 14.72
CA PHE A 1091 -20.16 -15.88 14.35
C PHE A 1091 -18.90 -16.69 14.66
N HIS A 1092 -18.92 -17.48 15.74
CA HIS A 1092 -17.82 -18.39 16.07
C HIS A 1092 -17.63 -19.45 14.97
N TYR A 1093 -18.69 -20.17 14.62
CA TYR A 1093 -18.60 -21.21 13.57
C TYR A 1093 -18.30 -20.62 12.19
N PHE A 1094 -18.86 -19.44 11.86
CA PHE A 1094 -18.55 -18.72 10.63
C PHE A 1094 -17.05 -18.36 10.57
N ALA A 1095 -16.49 -17.86 11.68
CA ALA A 1095 -15.07 -17.54 11.79
C ALA A 1095 -14.17 -18.77 11.65
N GLN A 1096 -14.54 -19.92 12.24
CA GLN A 1096 -13.82 -21.18 12.08
C GLN A 1096 -13.75 -21.60 10.61
N ASN A 1097 -14.83 -21.39 9.85
CA ASN A 1097 -14.85 -21.69 8.43
C ASN A 1097 -13.99 -20.71 7.60
N ALA A 1098 -14.04 -19.42 7.93
CA ALA A 1098 -13.32 -18.37 7.22
C ALA A 1098 -11.79 -18.54 7.22
N ILE A 1099 -11.24 -19.28 8.19
CA ILE A 1099 -9.79 -19.52 8.34
C ILE A 1099 -9.32 -20.87 7.78
N GLN A 1100 -10.19 -21.69 7.17
CA GLN A 1100 -9.83 -23.03 6.68
C GLN A 1100 -8.84 -23.01 5.50
N PHE A 1101 -8.82 -21.95 4.68
CA PHE A 1101 -7.83 -21.81 3.62
C PHE A 1101 -6.43 -21.64 4.22
N LYS A 1102 -5.55 -22.62 4.02
CA LYS A 1102 -4.15 -22.51 4.43
C LYS A 1102 -3.33 -22.02 3.22
N PRO A 1103 -2.87 -20.76 3.19
CA PRO A 1103 -1.98 -20.32 2.13
C PRO A 1103 -0.71 -21.19 2.14
N PRO A 1104 -0.06 -21.45 0.99
CA PRO A 1104 1.17 -22.24 0.90
C PRO A 1104 2.36 -21.46 1.48
N VAL A 1105 2.33 -21.27 2.79
CA VAL A 1105 3.32 -20.53 3.58
C VAL A 1105 4.01 -21.54 4.48
N ARG A 1106 5.35 -21.58 4.48
CA ARG A 1106 6.06 -22.32 5.53
C ARG A 1106 6.02 -21.50 6.82
N LEU A 1107 6.11 -22.19 7.94
CA LEU A 1107 6.19 -21.68 9.31
C LEU A 1107 7.39 -20.72 9.48
N LEU A 1108 7.35 -19.52 8.87
CA LEU A 1108 8.31 -18.38 8.89
C LEU A 1108 8.08 -17.31 7.79
N GLY A 1109 6.95 -17.33 7.05
CA GLY A 1109 6.59 -16.22 6.16
C GLY A 1109 7.25 -16.22 4.77
N ASN A 1110 8.10 -17.20 4.45
CA ASN A 1110 8.55 -17.43 3.08
C ASN A 1110 7.56 -18.32 2.33
N ILE A 1111 7.02 -17.79 1.22
CA ILE A 1111 6.03 -18.43 0.36
C ILE A 1111 6.75 -19.33 -0.64
N TYR A 1112 6.33 -20.59 -0.73
CA TYR A 1112 6.87 -21.53 -1.72
C TYR A 1112 6.23 -21.24 -3.09
N LEU A 1113 7.04 -20.81 -4.06
CA LEU A 1113 6.61 -20.63 -5.46
C LEU A 1113 7.27 -21.66 -6.40
N SER A 1114 8.05 -22.61 -5.87
CA SER A 1114 8.94 -23.46 -6.66
C SER A 1114 8.91 -24.94 -6.25
N GLY A 1115 7.93 -25.69 -6.79
CA GLY A 1115 7.95 -27.13 -7.15
C GLY A 1115 8.46 -28.18 -6.15
N GLY A 1116 7.57 -29.05 -5.66
CA GLY A 1116 7.93 -30.22 -4.84
C GLY A 1116 7.18 -31.51 -5.19
N ALA A 1117 7.78 -32.38 -6.01
CA ALA A 1117 7.57 -33.83 -6.14
C ALA A 1117 6.15 -34.46 -6.12
N THR A 1118 5.07 -33.72 -6.37
CA THR A 1118 3.77 -34.29 -6.77
C THR A 1118 3.23 -33.51 -7.97
N GLU A 1119 2.39 -34.15 -8.79
CA GLU A 1119 1.80 -33.56 -10.01
C GLU A 1119 1.02 -32.25 -9.76
N HIS A 1120 0.73 -31.89 -8.50
CA HIS A 1120 -0.03 -30.67 -8.12
C HIS A 1120 0.75 -29.73 -7.17
N ALA A 1121 2.02 -30.01 -6.88
CA ALA A 1121 2.83 -29.15 -6.01
C ALA A 1121 3.41 -27.96 -6.77
N GLY A 1122 2.79 -26.79 -6.61
CA GLY A 1122 3.22 -25.53 -7.24
C GLY A 1122 2.11 -24.80 -7.99
N GLU A 1123 0.87 -25.24 -7.87
CA GLU A 1123 -0.32 -24.58 -8.40
C GLU A 1123 -1.06 -23.82 -7.30
N ILE A 1124 -1.60 -22.65 -7.64
CA ILE A 1124 -2.41 -21.82 -6.74
C ILE A 1124 -3.76 -21.58 -7.39
N ASN A 1125 -4.83 -21.97 -6.71
CA ASN A 1125 -6.18 -21.56 -7.07
C ASN A 1125 -6.45 -20.15 -6.54
N LEU A 1126 -6.57 -19.18 -7.46
CA LEU A 1126 -6.79 -17.79 -7.11
C LEU A 1126 -8.18 -17.54 -6.51
N LYS A 1127 -9.20 -18.35 -6.86
CA LYS A 1127 -10.52 -18.24 -6.23
C LYS A 1127 -10.41 -18.51 -4.74
N ASP A 1128 -9.73 -19.59 -4.36
CA ASP A 1128 -9.57 -20.01 -2.96
C ASP A 1128 -8.68 -19.03 -2.19
N ALA A 1129 -7.62 -18.51 -2.83
CA ALA A 1129 -6.74 -17.50 -2.24
C ALA A 1129 -7.46 -16.21 -1.86
N MET A 1130 -8.50 -15.81 -2.60
CA MET A 1130 -9.27 -14.61 -2.32
C MET A 1130 -10.29 -14.79 -1.19
N MET A 1131 -10.72 -16.03 -0.93
CA MET A 1131 -11.81 -16.33 0.01
C MET A 1131 -11.59 -15.77 1.42
N PRO A 1132 -10.38 -15.79 2.03
CA PRO A 1132 -10.18 -15.21 3.36
C PRO A 1132 -10.53 -13.72 3.45
N ILE A 1133 -10.20 -12.93 2.42
CA ILE A 1133 -10.53 -11.48 2.39
C ILE A 1133 -12.04 -11.29 2.22
N VAL A 1134 -12.67 -12.08 1.33
CA VAL A 1134 -14.13 -12.07 1.13
C VAL A 1134 -14.86 -12.44 2.42
N SER A 1135 -14.42 -13.52 3.08
CA SER A 1135 -15.01 -14.01 4.32
C SER A 1135 -14.79 -13.04 5.48
N TYR A 1136 -13.63 -12.37 5.56
CA TYR A 1136 -13.41 -11.28 6.51
C TYR A 1136 -14.41 -10.15 6.30
N ALA A 1137 -14.48 -9.61 5.07
CA ALA A 1137 -15.37 -8.51 4.76
C ALA A 1137 -16.84 -8.87 5.06
N ARG A 1138 -17.26 -10.09 4.71
CA ARG A 1138 -18.61 -10.60 4.98
C ARG A 1138 -18.89 -10.77 6.47
N LEU A 1139 -17.99 -11.43 7.20
CA LEU A 1139 -18.14 -11.70 8.64
C LEU A 1139 -18.32 -10.41 9.44
N TYR A 1140 -17.45 -9.43 9.21
CA TYR A 1140 -17.53 -8.14 9.90
C TYR A 1140 -18.72 -7.30 9.41
N ALA A 1141 -19.06 -7.35 8.12
CA ALA A 1141 -20.27 -6.70 7.62
C ALA A 1141 -21.53 -7.22 8.32
N LEU A 1142 -21.67 -8.55 8.46
CA LEU A 1142 -22.79 -9.16 9.17
C LEU A 1142 -22.82 -8.78 10.66
N LYS A 1143 -21.67 -8.87 11.35
CA LYS A 1143 -21.56 -8.47 12.77
C LYS A 1143 -21.99 -7.03 13.02
N HIS A 1144 -21.70 -6.14 12.06
CA HIS A 1144 -21.98 -4.72 12.16
C HIS A 1144 -23.23 -4.29 11.37
N GLN A 1145 -24.05 -5.24 10.89
CA GLN A 1145 -25.31 -5.01 10.19
C GLN A 1145 -25.16 -4.06 8.98
N LEU A 1146 -24.14 -4.31 8.16
CA LEU A 1146 -23.90 -3.59 6.91
C LEU A 1146 -24.67 -4.24 5.75
N ASN A 1147 -25.37 -3.42 4.95
CA ASN A 1147 -26.19 -3.89 3.84
C ASN A 1147 -25.40 -4.19 2.56
N GLN A 1148 -24.15 -3.69 2.45
CA GLN A 1148 -23.29 -3.87 1.29
C GLN A 1148 -22.97 -5.34 1.07
N THR A 1149 -23.00 -5.80 -0.19
CA THR A 1149 -22.60 -7.17 -0.57
C THR A 1149 -21.21 -7.22 -1.19
N HIS A 1150 -20.82 -6.21 -1.96
CA HIS A 1150 -19.51 -6.13 -2.60
C HIS A 1150 -18.36 -6.06 -1.56
N THR A 1151 -17.32 -6.88 -1.71
CA THR A 1151 -16.21 -7.05 -0.75
C THR A 1151 -15.50 -5.73 -0.47
N VAL A 1152 -15.07 -5.01 -1.52
CA VAL A 1152 -14.42 -3.69 -1.38
C VAL A 1152 -15.33 -2.66 -0.71
N GLU A 1153 -16.63 -2.64 -1.02
CA GLU A 1153 -17.58 -1.71 -0.40
C GLU A 1153 -17.79 -2.03 1.08
N ARG A 1154 -17.85 -3.32 1.45
CA ARG A 1154 -17.88 -3.74 2.86
C ARG A 1154 -16.64 -3.26 3.61
N ILE A 1155 -15.44 -3.45 3.05
CA ILE A 1155 -14.19 -2.99 3.69
C ILE A 1155 -14.19 -1.46 3.86
N LYS A 1156 -14.64 -0.71 2.85
CA LYS A 1156 -14.77 0.76 2.95
C LYS A 1156 -15.77 1.17 4.03
N ALA A 1157 -16.96 0.56 4.05
CA ALA A 1157 -17.99 0.84 5.05
C ALA A 1157 -17.54 0.49 6.49
N LEU A 1158 -16.76 -0.58 6.67
CA LEU A 1158 -16.15 -0.91 7.96
C LEU A 1158 -15.15 0.17 8.42
N CYS A 1159 -14.36 0.73 7.48
CA CYS A 1159 -13.45 1.82 7.77
C CYS A 1159 -14.19 3.13 8.10
N GLU A 1160 -15.24 3.47 7.37
CA GLU A 1160 -16.09 4.64 7.62
C GLU A 1160 -16.76 4.60 8.99
N ARG A 1161 -17.04 3.39 9.50
CA ARG A 1161 -17.54 3.17 10.87
C ARG A 1161 -16.45 3.03 11.93
N ASN A 1162 -15.18 3.31 11.60
CA ASN A 1162 -14.02 3.18 12.49
C ASN A 1162 -13.80 1.77 13.08
N ILE A 1163 -14.28 0.72 12.41
CA ILE A 1163 -14.08 -0.68 12.83
C ILE A 1163 -12.67 -1.15 12.42
N ILE A 1164 -12.16 -0.65 11.30
CA ILE A 1164 -10.80 -0.88 10.82
C ILE A 1164 -10.09 0.43 10.50
N LEU A 1165 -8.77 0.44 10.61
CA LEU A 1165 -7.95 1.61 10.29
C LEU A 1165 -7.83 1.82 8.77
N PRO A 1166 -7.67 3.07 8.28
CA PRO A 1166 -7.47 3.37 6.86
C PRO A 1166 -6.31 2.60 6.20
N ALA A 1167 -5.20 2.39 6.92
CA ALA A 1167 -4.08 1.60 6.42
C ALA A 1167 -4.47 0.14 6.12
N ASN A 1168 -5.19 -0.51 7.04
CA ASN A 1168 -5.64 -1.89 6.86
C ASN A 1168 -6.65 -2.01 5.69
N ARG A 1169 -7.52 -1.00 5.52
CA ARG A 1169 -8.44 -0.92 4.38
C ARG A 1169 -7.65 -0.92 3.06
N ASP A 1170 -6.66 -0.05 2.94
CA ASP A 1170 -5.89 0.12 1.71
C ASP A 1170 -5.08 -1.13 1.37
N GLU A 1171 -4.46 -1.76 2.37
CA GLU A 1171 -3.73 -3.03 2.19
C GLU A 1171 -4.65 -4.19 1.78
N MET A 1172 -5.83 -4.34 2.39
CA MET A 1172 -6.79 -5.39 2.03
C MET A 1172 -7.33 -5.22 0.61
N ILE A 1173 -7.67 -3.97 0.23
CA ILE A 1173 -8.15 -3.67 -1.12
C ILE A 1173 -7.04 -3.96 -2.15
N ALA A 1174 -5.81 -3.54 -1.88
CA ALA A 1174 -4.68 -3.82 -2.76
C ALA A 1174 -4.43 -5.32 -2.94
N ALA A 1175 -4.46 -6.11 -1.86
CA ALA A 1175 -4.31 -7.56 -1.92
C ALA A 1175 -5.44 -8.22 -2.74
N TYR A 1176 -6.69 -7.79 -2.53
CA TYR A 1176 -7.84 -8.28 -3.28
C TYR A 1176 -7.73 -7.96 -4.78
N ASP A 1177 -7.38 -6.72 -5.13
CA ASP A 1177 -7.23 -6.27 -6.51
C ASP A 1177 -6.12 -7.03 -7.24
N VAL A 1178 -4.96 -7.26 -6.60
CA VAL A 1178 -3.87 -8.06 -7.20
C VAL A 1178 -4.35 -9.47 -7.56
N LEU A 1179 -5.03 -10.15 -6.63
CA LEU A 1179 -5.52 -11.51 -6.86
C LEU A 1179 -6.62 -11.55 -7.95
N MET A 1180 -7.53 -10.58 -7.94
CA MET A 1180 -8.57 -10.47 -8.97
C MET A 1180 -7.97 -10.20 -10.35
N GLN A 1181 -6.95 -9.33 -10.42
CA GLN A 1181 -6.25 -9.03 -11.67
C GLN A 1181 -5.59 -10.26 -12.26
N LEU A 1182 -4.81 -10.99 -11.44
CA LEU A 1182 -4.18 -12.24 -11.86
C LEU A 1182 -5.21 -13.27 -12.32
N ARG A 1183 -6.36 -13.34 -11.63
CA ARG A 1183 -7.45 -14.27 -11.97
C ARG A 1183 -8.07 -13.94 -13.33
N LEU A 1184 -8.39 -12.68 -13.57
CA LEU A 1184 -8.97 -12.23 -14.84
C LEU A 1184 -7.98 -12.37 -16.00
N GLN A 1185 -6.70 -12.04 -15.80
CA GLN A 1185 -5.66 -12.19 -16.81
C GLN A 1185 -5.42 -13.66 -17.18
N ASN A 1186 -5.39 -14.56 -16.20
CA ASN A 1186 -5.25 -16.00 -16.43
C ASN A 1186 -6.42 -16.56 -17.25
N GLN A 1187 -7.64 -16.22 -16.87
CA GLN A 1187 -8.85 -16.65 -17.59
C GLN A 1187 -8.89 -16.09 -19.02
N MET A 1188 -8.54 -14.82 -19.20
CA MET A 1188 -8.50 -14.20 -20.52
C MET A 1188 -7.45 -14.84 -21.43
N SER A 1189 -6.26 -15.12 -20.89
CA SER A 1189 -5.17 -15.75 -21.64
C SER A 1189 -5.55 -17.15 -22.11
N ALA A 1190 -6.25 -17.93 -21.28
CA ALA A 1190 -6.79 -19.24 -21.65
C ALA A 1190 -7.82 -19.12 -22.78
N ILE A 1191 -8.78 -18.20 -22.66
CA ILE A 1191 -9.81 -17.96 -23.68
C ILE A 1191 -9.17 -17.57 -25.03
N GLN A 1192 -8.15 -16.71 -25.02
CA GLN A 1192 -7.43 -16.31 -26.23
C GLN A 1192 -6.65 -17.47 -26.87
N ALA A 1193 -6.15 -18.41 -26.06
CA ALA A 1193 -5.50 -19.62 -26.53
C ALA A 1193 -6.49 -20.71 -27.00
N GLY A 1194 -7.81 -20.44 -26.96
CA GLY A 1194 -8.84 -21.44 -27.28
C GLY A 1194 -9.01 -22.52 -26.21
N LEU A 1195 -8.50 -22.29 -25.00
CA LEU A 1195 -8.61 -23.18 -23.85
C LEU A 1195 -9.74 -22.73 -22.92
N SER A 1196 -10.29 -23.66 -22.14
CA SER A 1196 -11.28 -23.33 -21.10
C SER A 1196 -10.63 -22.48 -20.00
N PRO A 1197 -11.28 -21.39 -19.55
CA PRO A 1197 -10.75 -20.56 -18.48
C PRO A 1197 -10.63 -21.35 -17.17
N GLN A 1198 -9.57 -21.10 -16.40
CA GLN A 1198 -9.31 -21.75 -15.11
C GLN A 1198 -8.90 -20.72 -14.05
N ASN A 1199 -9.10 -21.06 -12.76
CA ASN A 1199 -8.65 -20.23 -11.63
C ASN A 1199 -7.24 -20.59 -11.13
N ILE A 1200 -6.63 -21.62 -11.72
CA ILE A 1200 -5.34 -22.17 -11.31
C ILE A 1200 -4.21 -21.48 -12.07
N ILE A 1201 -3.21 -21.02 -11.34
CA ILE A 1201 -1.95 -20.48 -11.87
C ILE A 1201 -0.74 -21.24 -11.34
N HIS A 1202 0.35 -21.24 -12.10
CA HIS A 1202 1.66 -21.65 -11.61
C HIS A 1202 2.48 -20.40 -11.30
N PRO A 1203 2.84 -20.12 -10.05
CA PRO A 1203 3.55 -18.90 -9.72
C PRO A 1203 4.95 -18.80 -10.34
N ALA A 1204 5.59 -19.95 -10.61
CA ALA A 1204 6.86 -20.01 -11.35
C ALA A 1204 6.77 -19.45 -12.79
N LYS A 1205 5.56 -19.39 -13.38
CA LYS A 1205 5.33 -18.81 -14.71
C LYS A 1205 5.05 -17.30 -14.68
N LEU A 1206 4.91 -16.71 -13.48
CA LEU A 1206 4.71 -15.26 -13.31
C LEU A 1206 6.05 -14.51 -13.36
N GLY A 1207 6.00 -13.25 -13.81
CA GLY A 1207 7.17 -12.36 -13.72
C GLY A 1207 7.52 -12.01 -12.27
N TYR A 1208 8.76 -11.59 -12.02
CA TYR A 1208 9.26 -11.25 -10.68
C TYR A 1208 8.35 -10.28 -9.90
N ILE A 1209 7.88 -9.21 -10.56
CA ILE A 1209 6.98 -8.22 -9.95
C ILE A 1209 5.65 -8.85 -9.53
N GLN A 1210 5.05 -9.69 -10.38
CA GLN A 1210 3.79 -10.37 -10.08
C GLN A 1210 3.95 -11.38 -8.95
N GLN A 1211 5.10 -12.07 -8.87
CA GLN A 1211 5.42 -12.95 -7.74
C GLN A 1211 5.51 -12.16 -6.44
N GLU A 1212 6.13 -10.98 -6.44
CA GLU A 1212 6.29 -10.18 -5.23
C GLU A 1212 4.97 -9.57 -4.75
N LEU A 1213 4.12 -9.09 -5.67
CA LEU A 1213 2.76 -8.65 -5.37
C LEU A 1213 1.90 -9.80 -4.81
N LEU A 1214 2.04 -11.01 -5.38
CA LEU A 1214 1.36 -12.20 -4.87
C LEU A 1214 1.82 -12.55 -3.46
N LYS A 1215 3.11 -12.39 -3.15
CA LYS A 1215 3.63 -12.61 -1.79
C LYS A 1215 3.06 -11.61 -0.79
N GLN A 1216 3.01 -10.33 -1.16
CA GLN A 1216 2.41 -9.29 -0.33
C GLN A 1216 0.92 -9.59 -0.07
N ALA A 1217 0.17 -10.01 -1.09
CA ALA A 1217 -1.23 -10.40 -0.94
C ALA A 1217 -1.41 -11.57 0.06
N PHE A 1218 -0.55 -12.59 0.02
CA PHE A 1218 -0.59 -13.70 0.99
C PHE A 1218 -0.18 -13.31 2.41
N SER A 1219 0.74 -12.36 2.56
CA SER A 1219 1.04 -11.78 3.87
C SER A 1219 -0.22 -11.14 4.47
N GLN A 1220 -0.96 -10.36 3.66
CA GLN A 1220 -2.19 -9.74 4.13
C GLN A 1220 -3.30 -10.75 4.42
N ILE A 1221 -3.46 -11.79 3.60
CA ILE A 1221 -4.38 -12.90 3.89
C ILE A 1221 -4.08 -13.50 5.28
N SER A 1222 -2.80 -13.69 5.60
CA SER A 1222 -2.38 -14.24 6.90
C SER A 1222 -2.73 -13.31 8.07
N ALA A 1223 -2.56 -11.99 7.89
CA ALA A 1223 -2.91 -11.00 8.91
C ALA A 1223 -4.44 -10.91 9.13
N VAL A 1224 -5.21 -10.95 8.05
CA VAL A 1224 -6.68 -11.02 8.08
C VAL A 1224 -7.16 -12.26 8.85
N GLN A 1225 -6.60 -13.44 8.56
CA GLN A 1225 -6.95 -14.68 9.26
C GLN A 1225 -6.61 -14.64 10.76
N LYS A 1226 -5.45 -14.07 11.11
CA LYS A 1226 -5.09 -13.83 12.53
C LYS A 1226 -6.10 -12.93 13.23
N LYS A 1227 -6.55 -11.86 12.56
CA LYS A 1227 -7.56 -10.96 13.13
C LYS A 1227 -8.90 -11.66 13.37
N ILE A 1228 -9.36 -12.49 12.42
CA ILE A 1228 -10.57 -13.32 12.61
C ILE A 1228 -10.40 -14.25 13.81
N SER A 1229 -9.25 -14.94 13.89
CA SER A 1229 -8.98 -15.87 14.99
C SER A 1229 -8.97 -15.19 16.35
N TYR A 1230 -8.38 -13.99 16.44
CA TYR A 1230 -8.33 -13.21 17.67
C TYR A 1230 -9.73 -12.72 18.10
N ASP A 1231 -10.50 -12.15 17.16
CA ASP A 1231 -11.78 -11.50 17.48
C ASP A 1231 -12.94 -12.48 17.75
N PHE A 1232 -12.90 -13.70 17.21
CA PHE A 1232 -14.03 -14.63 17.22
C PHE A 1232 -13.73 -16.01 17.79
N LEU A 1233 -12.46 -16.45 17.81
CA LEU A 1233 -12.07 -17.79 18.25
C LEU A 1233 -11.26 -17.81 19.55
N GLY A 1234 -11.09 -16.66 20.21
CA GLY A 1234 -10.48 -16.56 21.53
C GLY A 1234 -8.95 -16.49 21.57
N GLY A 1235 -8.26 -16.53 20.42
CA GLY A 1235 -6.80 -16.49 20.33
C GLY A 1235 -6.10 -17.73 20.91
N ILE A 1236 -5.09 -18.25 20.22
CA ILE A 1236 -4.08 -19.12 20.82
C ILE A 1236 -2.91 -18.24 21.24
#